data_AF-A0A968T8S8-F1
#
_entry.id   AF-A0A968T8S8-F1
#
_cell.length_a   1.000
_cell.length_b   1.000
_cell.length_c   1.000
_cell.angle_alpha   90.00
_cell.angle_beta   90.00
_cell.angle_gamma   90.00
#
_symmetry.space_group_name_H-M   'P 1'
#
loop_
_entity.id
_entity.type
_entity.pdbx_description
1 polymer ?
#
loop_
_entity_poly.entity_id
_entity_poly.type
_entity_poly.pdbx_seq_one_letter_code
_entity_poly.pdbx_strand_id
1 'polypeptide(L)'
;MSFRVEAPYKPTGDQPQAIEKLVHGVQTGQKHQTLLGATATGKSLGYHDPIYIIEERDGERTARVHSIGPLIDTLMSDASAVLAQVGDSDVLDRSALDAIFYVQAFDPATGGVALFPVQSFTRHTPTAQMYRLRTACGRSATLTSDHNLWVLRNGRLTLIETGDARQTDYIPLPETLLAPGELTNFDLLAYTTAEQVYVHAGDVVRAFDAAGGSAAIRHSIDASGISGAAKLSALRGRHKGTGIADARTKRLPEFWPDLPLPRCMLLRAYFDGDGTVDRASAVTATTASEALASDLAYALLRYGIWARIRKVWKRATNTEHAGNWYFTVTLSGQRDLRRFHESIGFGEPHKRTALLRQFDRDSHPNVDVVPIAGTQLRTLREALNLSADVIAADAGLSRSALQLIETGKRRPQRPSLVALLDTLAAWSSVKPVDAAWWASWQELHGLCNLRWTSIAELTPIVYAHPFVYDLTVPGAETFLAGQGGMFVHNTFVMAKIFEQVQRPTLVLAHNKTLVSQLWAEFRDFLPDAAVEMFISYYDEYTPEAYVPSKDLYIEKEASINEEIDRLRHAATQALFTRQDVLIVASVSAIFGLGSPHDYGQVVISLRQGEVRNRDKLLRQLIDLQFERNDIDFHRGTFRVRGDTLDVVPANSEIALRIEFWGDEIERISEFDPLTGEILTQRTNIDIYPAKHFVTTKDKLNIAVRSIQDELGERLRELETGGKVLEAARLKQRTMYDLEMLGEIGYCSGIENYSRHMDARLPGQTPWTLIDYFPDDFLLFVDESHITVSQVRGMHTGDQQRKLTLVDYGFRLPSALDNRPLRFDEFETHIHQIVFVSATPGPYERQHSEQIVEQIIRPTGLVDPMITIKPTKGQVDDLVGEVRKRVEKGQRALVTTLTKRMAEDLADYLKEMGIRTHYLHADIDTIERIEILRDLRLGVYDVVVGINLLREGLDLPEVSLVAVLDADKEGFLRSETSLIQIIGRAARHIEGTVIMYADTVTRSMDAAIKETQRRRDIQIAHNKRNNIVPVGISKQVRDLTDRLRKAAEERGDYVVNGKSVTAGPSGGVIRELPRDELVKLVKDLEKQMKQAAKDLEFEKAASLRDQIVELRKTMALDA
;
A
#
# COMPACT_ATOMS: atom_id res chain seq x y z
N MET A 1 0.26 -25.71 14.11
CA MET A 1 -0.99 -26.14 13.42
C MET A 1 -0.77 -25.95 11.92
N SER A 2 -1.74 -26.24 11.05
CA SER A 2 -1.63 -25.80 9.65
C SER A 2 -2.03 -24.33 9.54
N PHE A 3 -1.11 -23.45 9.16
CA PHE A 3 -1.40 -22.03 8.94
C PHE A 3 -2.19 -21.83 7.64
N ARG A 4 -2.93 -20.73 7.52
CA ARG A 4 -3.77 -20.45 6.34
C ARG A 4 -3.60 -19.02 5.87
N VAL A 5 -3.92 -18.79 4.59
CA VAL A 5 -4.09 -17.45 4.05
C VAL A 5 -5.53 -17.03 4.26
N GLU A 6 -5.70 -16.07 5.16
CA GLU A 6 -6.96 -15.37 5.36
C GLU A 6 -7.11 -14.31 4.27
N ALA A 7 -8.02 -14.53 3.33
CA ALA A 7 -8.24 -13.62 2.22
C ALA A 7 -9.64 -13.86 1.59
N PRO A 8 -10.42 -12.81 1.29
CA PRO A 8 -11.80 -12.88 0.79
C PRO A 8 -11.99 -13.41 -0.65
N TYR A 9 -10.97 -13.97 -1.29
CA TYR A 9 -10.91 -14.16 -2.74
C TYR A 9 -10.23 -15.44 -3.17
N LYS A 10 -10.30 -15.71 -4.48
CA LYS A 10 -9.81 -16.93 -5.12
C LYS A 10 -9.00 -16.53 -6.35
N PRO A 11 -7.95 -17.29 -6.74
CA PRO A 11 -7.11 -16.91 -7.86
C PRO A 11 -7.93 -16.85 -9.16
N THR A 12 -7.55 -15.99 -10.12
CA THR A 12 -8.30 -15.82 -11.38
C THR A 12 -7.38 -15.75 -12.60
N GLY A 13 -7.96 -15.86 -13.80
CA GLY A 13 -7.18 -15.97 -15.04
C GLY A 13 -6.43 -17.30 -15.10
N ASP A 14 -5.11 -17.24 -15.33
CA ASP A 14 -4.18 -18.36 -15.28
C ASP A 14 -3.61 -18.64 -13.86
N GLN A 15 -3.82 -17.73 -12.89
CA GLN A 15 -3.31 -17.89 -11.51
C GLN A 15 -3.69 -19.21 -10.81
N PRO A 16 -4.92 -19.78 -10.92
CA PRO A 16 -5.25 -21.04 -10.24
C PRO A 16 -4.37 -22.19 -10.73
N GLN A 17 -4.21 -22.29 -12.04
CA GLN A 17 -3.39 -23.33 -12.67
C GLN A 17 -1.90 -23.07 -12.44
N ALA A 18 -1.49 -21.81 -12.27
CA ALA A 18 -0.12 -21.48 -11.90
C ALA A 18 0.21 -21.96 -10.47
N ILE A 19 -0.66 -21.65 -9.50
CA ILE A 19 -0.53 -22.10 -8.11
C ILE A 19 -0.54 -23.63 -8.03
N GLU A 20 -1.51 -24.29 -8.67
CA GLU A 20 -1.63 -25.76 -8.70
C GLU A 20 -0.34 -26.43 -9.19
N LYS A 21 0.24 -25.96 -10.31
CA LYS A 21 1.48 -26.49 -10.89
C LYS A 21 2.70 -26.28 -9.99
N LEU A 22 2.83 -25.09 -9.40
CA LEU A 22 3.97 -24.75 -8.52
C LEU A 22 3.90 -25.54 -7.20
N VAL A 23 2.72 -25.62 -6.58
CA VAL A 23 2.48 -26.43 -5.38
C VAL A 23 2.77 -27.91 -5.67
N HIS A 24 2.28 -28.44 -6.79
CA HIS A 24 2.57 -29.81 -7.19
C HIS A 24 4.07 -30.04 -7.45
N GLY A 25 4.78 -29.06 -8.03
CA GLY A 25 6.23 -29.12 -8.19
C GLY A 25 6.98 -29.16 -6.86
N VAL A 26 6.57 -28.33 -5.89
CA VAL A 26 7.17 -28.34 -4.54
C VAL A 26 6.91 -29.69 -3.86
N GLN A 27 5.67 -30.19 -3.91
CA GLN A 27 5.27 -31.47 -3.30
C GLN A 27 5.87 -32.71 -3.99
N THR A 28 6.24 -32.62 -5.27
CA THR A 28 6.96 -33.70 -5.99
C THR A 28 8.49 -33.63 -5.84
N GLY A 29 9.01 -32.68 -5.05
CA GLY A 29 10.44 -32.58 -4.74
C GLY A 29 11.27 -31.88 -5.82
N GLN A 30 10.67 -31.15 -6.75
CA GLN A 30 11.40 -30.37 -7.74
C GLN A 30 12.20 -29.26 -7.04
N LYS A 31 13.52 -29.21 -7.27
CA LYS A 31 14.40 -28.22 -6.64
C LYS A 31 14.18 -26.84 -7.24
N HIS A 32 14.05 -26.72 -8.55
CA HIS A 32 13.96 -25.41 -9.22
C HIS A 32 12.68 -25.26 -10.04
N GLN A 33 11.98 -24.14 -9.87
CA GLN A 33 10.77 -23.80 -10.62
C GLN A 33 10.72 -22.31 -10.93
N THR A 34 9.99 -21.91 -11.98
CA THR A 34 9.79 -20.49 -12.34
C THR A 34 8.32 -20.15 -12.55
N LEU A 35 7.84 -19.09 -11.90
CA LEU A 35 6.60 -18.37 -12.23
C LEU A 35 6.91 -17.24 -13.23
N LEU A 36 6.46 -17.41 -14.46
CA LEU A 36 6.61 -16.45 -15.56
C LEU A 36 5.39 -15.50 -15.59
N GLY A 37 5.42 -14.45 -14.77
CA GLY A 37 4.27 -13.57 -14.54
C GLY A 37 4.62 -12.15 -14.10
N ALA A 38 3.60 -11.34 -13.77
CA ALA A 38 3.74 -9.95 -13.33
C ALA A 38 3.63 -9.80 -11.80
N THR A 39 4.41 -8.87 -11.26
CA THR A 39 4.56 -8.50 -9.85
C THR A 39 3.55 -7.43 -9.40
N ALA A 40 3.34 -7.29 -8.08
CA ALA A 40 2.25 -6.50 -7.47
C ALA A 40 2.63 -5.04 -7.14
N THR A 41 1.62 -4.17 -6.99
CA THR A 41 1.79 -2.77 -6.53
C THR A 41 0.54 -2.20 -5.82
N GLY A 42 0.71 -1.55 -4.67
CA GLY A 42 0.04 -0.28 -4.23
C GLY A 42 -1.49 -0.23 -3.98
N LYS A 43 -1.92 0.35 -2.85
CA LYS A 43 -3.33 0.59 -2.45
C LYS A 43 -3.43 1.75 -1.45
N SER A 44 -4.39 2.70 -1.61
CA SER A 44 -4.93 3.53 -0.50
C SER A 44 -6.07 4.49 -0.91
N LEU A 45 -6.76 5.03 0.10
CA LEU A 45 -7.79 6.09 0.08
C LEU A 45 -7.24 7.51 0.34
N GLY A 46 -8.05 8.52 0.06
CA GLY A 46 -7.74 9.93 0.26
C GLY A 46 -8.25 10.50 1.60
N TYR A 47 -7.43 11.36 2.21
CA TYR A 47 -7.63 12.09 3.48
C TYR A 47 -9.08 12.46 3.84
N HIS A 48 -9.83 13.03 2.90
CA HIS A 48 -11.20 13.54 3.09
C HIS A 48 -12.33 12.55 2.72
N ASP A 49 -12.02 11.30 2.40
CA ASP A 49 -13.05 10.31 2.15
C ASP A 49 -13.67 9.81 3.46
N PRO A 50 -15.01 9.83 3.58
CA PRO A 50 -15.67 9.36 4.78
C PRO A 50 -15.75 7.82 4.79
N ILE A 51 -15.29 7.22 5.88
CA ILE A 51 -15.52 5.83 6.23
C ILE A 51 -16.67 5.72 7.23
N TYR A 52 -17.42 4.62 7.20
CA TYR A 52 -18.34 4.26 8.28
C TYR A 52 -17.65 3.29 9.24
N ILE A 53 -17.52 3.70 10.50
CA ILE A 53 -16.79 2.97 11.53
C ILE A 53 -17.62 2.90 12.82
N ILE A 54 -17.45 1.82 13.58
CA ILE A 54 -18.07 1.61 14.88
C ILE A 54 -16.95 1.43 15.91
N GLU A 55 -16.91 2.26 16.93
CA GLU A 55 -16.01 2.15 18.09
C GLU A 55 -16.71 1.36 19.19
N GLU A 56 -16.10 0.28 19.68
CA GLU A 56 -16.51 -0.46 20.88
C GLU A 56 -15.54 -0.18 22.03
N ARG A 57 -16.05 0.42 23.11
CA ARG A 57 -15.30 0.75 24.33
C ARG A 57 -16.15 0.40 25.56
N ASP A 58 -15.58 -0.28 26.53
CA ASP A 58 -16.26 -0.75 27.76
C ASP A 58 -17.56 -1.56 27.55
N GLY A 59 -17.73 -2.13 26.35
CA GLY A 59 -18.95 -2.86 25.93
C GLY A 59 -20.07 -1.98 25.38
N GLU A 60 -19.92 -0.65 25.40
CA GLU A 60 -20.76 0.24 24.60
C GLU A 60 -20.21 0.39 23.18
N ARG A 61 -21.10 0.52 22.19
CA ARG A 61 -20.74 0.62 20.77
C ARG A 61 -21.35 1.88 20.16
N THR A 62 -20.50 2.79 19.68
CA THR A 62 -20.91 4.03 19.00
C THR A 62 -20.51 4.01 17.53
N ALA A 63 -21.34 4.59 16.67
CA ALA A 63 -21.19 4.53 15.22
C ALA A 63 -21.00 5.93 14.63
N ARG A 64 -19.96 6.11 13.83
CA ARG A 64 -19.54 7.43 13.32
C ARG A 64 -19.20 7.40 11.83
N VAL A 65 -19.22 8.58 11.19
CA VAL A 65 -18.78 8.77 9.79
C VAL A 65 -17.69 9.84 9.76
N HIS A 66 -16.45 9.39 9.96
CA HIS A 66 -15.26 10.24 9.94
C HIS A 66 -14.60 10.25 8.56
N SER A 67 -13.94 11.36 8.22
CA SER A 67 -12.93 11.37 7.16
C SER A 67 -11.75 10.50 7.61
N ILE A 68 -11.30 9.58 6.75
CA ILE A 68 -10.27 8.58 7.13
C ILE A 68 -8.95 9.23 7.59
N GLY A 69 -8.49 10.29 6.92
CA GLY A 69 -7.23 10.97 7.24
C GLY A 69 -7.22 11.56 8.66
N PRO A 70 -8.12 12.50 8.98
CA PRO A 70 -8.25 13.04 10.33
C PRO A 70 -8.46 12.00 11.43
N LEU A 71 -9.21 10.91 11.16
CA LEU A 71 -9.36 9.84 12.15
C LEU A 71 -8.01 9.17 12.44
N ILE A 72 -7.32 8.71 11.40
CA ILE A 72 -6.04 8.02 11.54
C ILE A 72 -4.96 8.95 12.09
N ASP A 73 -4.89 10.20 11.63
CA ASP A 73 -3.95 11.18 12.16
C ASP A 73 -4.19 11.49 13.66
N THR A 74 -5.45 11.50 14.12
CA THR A 74 -5.78 11.63 15.55
C THR A 74 -5.39 10.37 16.32
N LEU A 75 -5.82 9.18 15.88
CA LEU A 75 -5.46 7.91 16.52
C LEU A 75 -3.93 7.74 16.60
N MET A 76 -3.20 8.13 15.55
CA MET A 76 -1.73 8.11 15.53
C MET A 76 -1.08 9.20 16.39
N SER A 77 -1.71 10.37 16.55
CA SER A 77 -1.25 11.40 17.47
C SER A 77 -1.38 10.94 18.92
N ASP A 78 -2.53 10.36 19.27
CA ASP A 78 -2.85 9.91 20.61
C ASP A 78 -2.05 8.66 21.00
N ALA A 79 -1.83 7.73 20.07
CA ALA A 79 -0.98 6.55 20.22
C ALA A 79 0.47 6.75 19.73
N SER A 80 0.97 8.00 19.69
CA SER A 80 2.25 8.34 19.06
C SER A 80 3.50 7.68 19.67
N ALA A 81 3.40 7.13 20.88
CA ALA A 81 4.44 6.34 21.52
C ALA A 81 4.51 4.86 21.05
N VAL A 82 3.55 4.39 20.24
CA VAL A 82 3.37 2.98 19.85
C VAL A 82 3.21 2.83 18.33
N LEU A 83 3.70 3.79 17.55
CA LEU A 83 3.68 3.76 16.08
C LEU A 83 4.89 3.02 15.52
N ALA A 84 4.66 2.13 14.54
CA ALA A 84 5.71 1.58 13.71
C ALA A 84 5.89 2.47 12.45
N GLN A 85 7.10 2.98 12.22
CA GLN A 85 7.41 3.84 11.06
C GLN A 85 8.23 3.07 10.02
N VAL A 86 7.55 2.49 9.04
CA VAL A 86 8.12 1.56 8.05
C VAL A 86 8.37 2.29 6.73
N GLY A 87 9.46 3.07 6.71
CA GLY A 87 9.86 3.87 5.54
C GLY A 87 8.93 5.07 5.34
N ASP A 88 8.35 5.21 4.15
CA ASP A 88 7.40 6.29 3.81
C ASP A 88 5.96 6.03 4.37
N SER A 89 5.83 5.16 5.37
CA SER A 89 4.55 4.65 5.91
C SER A 89 4.54 4.61 7.44
N ASP A 90 3.49 5.14 8.07
CA ASP A 90 3.23 4.95 9.50
C ASP A 90 2.09 3.93 9.68
N VAL A 91 2.24 3.01 10.64
CA VAL A 91 1.27 1.95 10.92
C VAL A 91 0.94 1.90 12.42
N LEU A 92 -0.36 1.84 12.73
CA LEU A 92 -0.91 1.71 14.07
C LEU A 92 -1.72 0.41 14.17
N ASP A 93 -1.26 -0.55 14.96
CA ASP A 93 -1.96 -1.82 15.21
C ASP A 93 -3.10 -1.61 16.23
N ARG A 94 -4.19 -2.37 16.12
CA ARG A 94 -5.32 -2.30 17.07
C ARG A 94 -4.92 -2.61 18.52
N SER A 95 -3.80 -3.28 18.75
CA SER A 95 -3.28 -3.54 20.10
C SER A 95 -2.85 -2.28 20.86
N ALA A 96 -2.67 -1.14 20.17
CA ALA A 96 -2.30 0.14 20.77
C ALA A 96 -3.52 1.06 21.07
N LEU A 97 -4.74 0.50 21.09
CA LEU A 97 -5.98 1.27 21.22
C LEU A 97 -6.93 0.64 22.25
N ASP A 98 -7.44 1.44 23.20
CA ASP A 98 -8.41 1.03 24.23
C ASP A 98 -9.77 0.57 23.68
N ALA A 99 -10.02 0.75 22.38
CA ALA A 99 -11.31 0.55 21.75
C ALA A 99 -11.19 -0.30 20.48
N ILE A 100 -12.12 -1.25 20.32
CA ILE A 100 -12.16 -2.12 19.15
C ILE A 100 -12.97 -1.43 18.07
N PHE A 101 -12.31 -1.10 16.97
CA PHE A 101 -12.97 -0.50 15.81
C PHE A 101 -13.47 -1.58 14.85
N TYR A 102 -14.67 -1.41 14.32
CA TYR A 102 -15.27 -2.26 13.30
C TYR A 102 -15.69 -1.43 12.09
N VAL A 103 -15.58 -2.03 10.90
CA VAL A 103 -16.05 -1.47 9.64
C VAL A 103 -17.00 -2.42 8.93
N GLN A 104 -17.91 -1.88 8.14
CA GLN A 104 -18.80 -2.67 7.30
C GLN A 104 -18.06 -3.11 6.02
N ALA A 105 -17.94 -4.40 5.79
CA ALA A 105 -17.18 -4.99 4.67
C ALA A 105 -18.05 -5.89 3.78
N PHE A 106 -17.55 -6.20 2.58
CA PHE A 106 -18.16 -7.11 1.62
C PHE A 106 -17.35 -8.40 1.51
N ASP A 107 -18.02 -9.54 1.57
CA ASP A 107 -17.43 -10.86 1.34
C ASP A 107 -17.76 -11.34 -0.10
N PRO A 108 -16.78 -11.38 -1.03
CA PRO A 108 -16.93 -11.90 -2.38
C PRO A 108 -17.27 -13.39 -2.46
N ALA A 109 -16.96 -14.18 -1.43
CA ALA A 109 -17.16 -15.63 -1.42
C ALA A 109 -18.59 -16.03 -1.02
N THR A 110 -19.24 -15.32 -0.08
CA THR A 110 -20.67 -15.51 0.23
C THR A 110 -21.61 -14.54 -0.49
N GLY A 111 -21.07 -13.46 -1.07
CA GLY A 111 -21.85 -12.30 -1.49
C GLY A 111 -22.43 -11.51 -0.29
N GLY A 112 -21.93 -11.75 0.92
CA GLY A 112 -22.43 -11.20 2.18
C GLY A 112 -21.89 -9.80 2.48
N VAL A 113 -22.53 -9.12 3.43
CA VAL A 113 -22.07 -7.84 3.98
C VAL A 113 -22.26 -7.89 5.50
N ALA A 114 -21.17 -7.71 6.25
CA ALA A 114 -21.15 -7.81 7.71
C ALA A 114 -20.22 -6.74 8.34
N LEU A 115 -20.16 -6.71 9.66
CA LEU A 115 -19.18 -5.90 10.41
C LEU A 115 -17.95 -6.77 10.71
N PHE A 116 -16.77 -6.25 10.40
CA PHE A 116 -15.48 -6.89 10.65
C PHE A 116 -14.60 -5.96 11.48
N PRO A 117 -13.77 -6.47 12.42
CA PRO A 117 -12.83 -5.65 13.17
C PRO A 117 -11.73 -5.09 12.26
N VAL A 118 -11.27 -3.89 12.57
CA VAL A 118 -10.05 -3.29 11.98
C VAL A 118 -8.85 -3.83 12.76
N GLN A 119 -7.86 -4.38 12.06
CA GLN A 119 -6.63 -4.91 12.66
C GLN A 119 -5.53 -3.85 12.75
N SER A 120 -5.46 -2.93 11.79
CA SER A 120 -4.51 -1.81 11.80
C SER A 120 -5.02 -0.64 10.96
N PHE A 121 -4.46 0.54 11.25
CA PHE A 121 -4.65 1.79 10.55
C PHE A 121 -3.31 2.21 9.93
N THR A 122 -3.28 2.48 8.62
CA THR A 122 -2.06 2.81 7.88
C THR A 122 -2.19 4.16 7.21
N ARG A 123 -1.10 4.94 7.19
CA ARG A 123 -0.95 6.08 6.28
C ARG A 123 0.43 6.03 5.61
N HIS A 124 0.51 6.38 4.32
CA HIS A 124 1.79 6.39 3.59
C HIS A 124 1.83 7.44 2.48
N THR A 125 3.02 7.70 1.93
CA THR A 125 3.20 8.72 0.88
C THR A 125 2.46 8.34 -0.43
N PRO A 126 1.59 9.22 -0.97
CA PRO A 126 0.75 8.93 -2.13
C PRO A 126 1.51 8.45 -3.37
N THR A 127 1.01 7.40 -4.04
CA THR A 127 1.49 7.06 -5.38
C THR A 127 1.23 8.20 -6.38
N ALA A 128 1.93 8.18 -7.52
CA ALA A 128 1.97 9.29 -8.47
C ALA A 128 0.59 9.81 -8.93
N GLN A 129 -0.49 9.00 -8.83
CA GLN A 129 -1.84 9.44 -9.20
C GLN A 129 -2.96 8.97 -8.27
N MET A 130 -3.86 9.92 -7.95
CA MET A 130 -5.16 9.67 -7.32
C MET A 130 -6.32 9.85 -8.30
N TYR A 131 -7.36 9.05 -8.13
CA TYR A 131 -8.61 9.11 -8.90
C TYR A 131 -9.80 9.32 -7.98
N ARG A 132 -10.68 10.28 -8.32
CA ARG A 132 -12.04 10.37 -7.79
C ARG A 132 -12.99 9.56 -8.67
N LEU A 133 -13.26 8.32 -8.27
CA LEU A 133 -14.28 7.50 -8.89
C LEU A 133 -15.66 8.02 -8.45
N ARG A 134 -16.59 8.26 -9.39
CA ARG A 134 -18.00 8.58 -9.11
C ARG A 134 -18.95 7.60 -9.81
N THR A 135 -19.94 7.13 -9.08
CA THR A 135 -20.95 6.17 -9.53
C THR A 135 -22.20 6.85 -10.11
N ALA A 136 -23.01 6.11 -10.88
CA ALA A 136 -24.27 6.60 -11.44
C ALA A 136 -25.38 6.89 -10.40
N CYS A 137 -25.24 6.39 -9.17
CA CYS A 137 -26.05 6.80 -8.02
C CYS A 137 -25.42 7.96 -7.20
N GLY A 138 -24.27 8.49 -7.63
CA GLY A 138 -23.66 9.71 -7.10
C GLY A 138 -22.66 9.52 -5.95
N ARG A 139 -22.46 8.28 -5.48
CA ARG A 139 -21.42 7.90 -4.50
C ARG A 139 -20.03 8.09 -5.12
N SER A 140 -19.02 8.50 -4.36
CA SER A 140 -17.66 8.68 -4.89
C SER A 140 -16.53 8.57 -3.86
N ALA A 141 -15.47 7.82 -4.17
CA ALA A 141 -14.26 7.72 -3.36
C ALA A 141 -13.04 8.31 -4.10
N THR A 142 -11.96 8.58 -3.38
CA THR A 142 -10.68 9.11 -3.84
C THR A 142 -9.57 8.10 -3.55
N LEU A 143 -9.11 7.42 -4.60
CA LEU A 143 -8.34 6.18 -4.51
C LEU A 143 -6.98 6.35 -5.21
N THR A 144 -5.94 5.61 -4.81
CA THR A 144 -4.75 5.47 -5.68
C THR A 144 -5.12 4.73 -6.96
N SER A 145 -4.39 4.97 -8.05
CA SER A 145 -4.68 4.34 -9.36
C SER A 145 -4.64 2.81 -9.38
N ASP A 146 -3.81 2.25 -8.49
CA ASP A 146 -3.45 0.83 -8.30
C ASP A 146 -4.29 0.14 -7.20
N HIS A 147 -5.03 0.93 -6.41
CA HIS A 147 -6.01 0.43 -5.46
C HIS A 147 -7.09 -0.37 -6.20
N ASN A 148 -7.33 -1.61 -5.78
CA ASN A 148 -8.24 -2.50 -6.50
C ASN A 148 -9.68 -2.39 -6.00
N LEU A 149 -10.61 -2.75 -6.90
CA LEU A 149 -12.04 -2.64 -6.75
C LEU A 149 -12.71 -3.93 -7.22
N TRP A 150 -13.67 -4.41 -6.43
CA TRP A 150 -14.61 -5.42 -6.90
C TRP A 150 -15.67 -4.79 -7.81
N VAL A 151 -15.90 -5.37 -8.98
CA VAL A 151 -16.96 -4.96 -9.91
C VAL A 151 -17.67 -6.15 -10.54
N LEU A 152 -18.95 -6.01 -10.86
CA LEU A 152 -19.62 -6.90 -11.80
C LEU A 152 -19.29 -6.46 -13.24
N ARG A 153 -18.43 -7.22 -13.92
CA ARG A 153 -18.05 -7.02 -15.31
C ARG A 153 -18.62 -8.20 -16.13
N ASN A 154 -19.39 -7.88 -17.18
CA ASN A 154 -20.10 -8.87 -18.01
C ASN A 154 -20.99 -9.88 -17.23
N GLY A 155 -21.46 -9.49 -16.03
CA GLY A 155 -22.33 -10.33 -15.19
C GLY A 155 -21.61 -11.29 -14.24
N ARG A 156 -20.27 -11.27 -14.19
CA ARG A 156 -19.45 -11.97 -13.20
C ARG A 156 -18.74 -10.99 -12.28
N LEU A 157 -18.48 -11.42 -11.05
CA LEU A 157 -17.70 -10.65 -10.08
C LEU A 157 -16.22 -10.70 -10.48
N THR A 158 -15.59 -9.54 -10.60
CA THR A 158 -14.23 -9.37 -11.14
C THR A 158 -13.49 -8.30 -10.34
N LEU A 159 -12.23 -8.58 -10.06
CA LEU A 159 -11.30 -7.69 -9.36
C LEU A 159 -10.50 -6.88 -10.39
N ILE A 160 -10.40 -5.56 -10.22
CA ILE A 160 -9.73 -4.65 -11.16
C ILE A 160 -8.96 -3.55 -10.42
N GLU A 161 -7.93 -2.97 -11.03
CA GLU A 161 -7.35 -1.70 -10.54
C GLU A 161 -8.29 -0.52 -10.81
N THR A 162 -8.21 0.53 -9.99
CA THR A 162 -9.00 1.76 -10.15
C THR A 162 -8.77 2.42 -11.51
N GLY A 163 -7.54 2.40 -12.04
CA GLY A 163 -7.22 2.91 -13.38
C GLY A 163 -7.85 2.13 -14.54
N ASP A 164 -8.30 0.89 -14.30
CA ASP A 164 -8.95 0.01 -15.28
C ASP A 164 -10.49 0.05 -15.23
N ALA A 165 -11.06 0.94 -14.40
CA ALA A 165 -12.47 0.98 -14.08
C ALA A 165 -13.32 1.70 -15.15
N ARG A 166 -14.28 0.97 -15.76
CA ARG A 166 -15.03 1.39 -16.95
C ARG A 166 -16.47 1.76 -16.56
N GLN A 167 -17.09 2.71 -17.26
CA GLN A 167 -18.52 3.05 -17.08
C GLN A 167 -19.48 1.85 -17.31
N THR A 168 -19.01 0.78 -17.94
CA THR A 168 -19.73 -0.49 -18.13
C THR A 168 -19.74 -1.38 -16.90
N ASP A 169 -18.87 -1.14 -15.91
CA ASP A 169 -18.68 -1.99 -14.74
C ASP A 169 -19.61 -1.56 -13.60
N TYR A 170 -20.04 -2.53 -12.77
CA TYR A 170 -20.98 -2.27 -11.67
C TYR A 170 -20.31 -2.47 -10.31
N ILE A 171 -20.20 -1.41 -9.52
CA ILE A 171 -19.66 -1.46 -8.17
C ILE A 171 -20.70 -2.07 -7.21
N PRO A 172 -20.31 -3.01 -6.33
CA PRO A 172 -21.14 -3.53 -5.24
C PRO A 172 -21.34 -2.44 -4.18
N LEU A 173 -22.57 -2.31 -3.69
CA LEU A 173 -22.95 -1.38 -2.63
C LEU A 173 -23.85 -2.07 -1.61
N PRO A 174 -23.79 -1.68 -0.32
CA PRO A 174 -24.63 -2.28 0.71
C PRO A 174 -26.12 -1.98 0.49
N GLU A 175 -26.97 -2.93 0.87
CA GLU A 175 -28.43 -2.76 0.93
C GLU A 175 -28.84 -1.88 2.12
N THR A 176 -28.15 -2.04 3.25
CA THR A 176 -28.38 -1.40 4.54
C THR A 176 -27.04 -1.03 5.19
N LEU A 177 -27.02 0.06 5.96
CA LEU A 177 -25.91 0.37 6.87
C LEU A 177 -26.15 -0.38 8.20
N LEU A 178 -25.21 -1.21 8.62
CA LEU A 178 -25.34 -2.06 9.81
C LEU A 178 -25.09 -1.22 11.08
N ALA A 179 -26.01 -1.24 12.04
CA ALA A 179 -25.92 -0.45 13.26
C ALA A 179 -25.40 -1.28 14.45
N PRO A 180 -24.74 -0.66 15.46
CA PRO A 180 -24.16 -1.36 16.60
C PRO A 180 -25.19 -2.04 17.53
N GLY A 181 -26.42 -1.53 17.59
CA GLY A 181 -27.52 -2.07 18.41
C GLY A 181 -28.74 -1.14 18.43
N GLU A 182 -29.74 -1.47 19.24
CA GLU A 182 -30.79 -0.52 19.64
C GLU A 182 -30.38 0.18 20.94
N LEU A 183 -29.89 1.43 20.84
CA LEU A 183 -29.64 2.28 22.00
C LEU A 183 -30.98 2.64 22.69
N THR A 184 -31.23 2.00 23.83
CA THR A 184 -32.47 2.20 24.63
C THR A 184 -32.47 3.52 25.40
N ASN A 185 -31.28 4.04 25.74
CA ASN A 185 -31.05 5.39 26.23
C ASN A 185 -30.08 6.09 25.26
N PHE A 186 -30.27 7.39 25.05
CA PHE A 186 -29.38 8.23 24.24
C PHE A 186 -29.33 9.62 24.87
N ASP A 187 -28.22 9.96 25.51
CA ASP A 187 -28.08 11.28 26.17
C ASP A 187 -27.62 12.36 25.18
N LEU A 188 -28.53 13.26 24.85
CA LEU A 188 -28.27 14.43 24.00
C LEU A 188 -27.31 15.44 24.66
N LEU A 189 -27.16 15.44 25.99
CA LEU A 189 -26.33 16.42 26.71
C LEU A 189 -24.84 16.10 26.60
N ALA A 190 -24.46 14.82 26.55
CA ALA A 190 -23.08 14.38 26.31
C ALA A 190 -22.50 14.91 24.98
N TYR A 191 -23.35 15.19 23.99
CA TYR A 191 -22.95 15.71 22.67
C TYR A 191 -23.12 17.24 22.53
N THR A 192 -23.42 17.97 23.61
CA THR A 192 -23.39 19.45 23.63
C THR A 192 -22.12 19.94 24.30
N THR A 193 -21.16 20.43 23.51
CA THR A 193 -19.90 20.98 24.03
C THR A 193 -20.12 22.19 24.92
N ALA A 194 -19.39 22.24 26.03
CA ALA A 194 -19.65 23.18 27.12
C ALA A 194 -19.08 24.58 26.86
N GLU A 195 -19.77 25.41 26.07
CA GLU A 195 -19.69 26.86 26.22
C GLU A 195 -21.03 27.53 25.86
N GLN A 196 -21.53 28.37 26.78
CA GLN A 196 -22.80 29.12 26.70
C GLN A 196 -24.13 28.33 26.60
N VAL A 197 -24.64 27.83 27.73
CA VAL A 197 -25.99 28.19 28.23
C VAL A 197 -26.00 28.19 29.77
N TYR A 198 -26.37 29.33 30.38
CA TYR A 198 -26.89 29.36 31.75
C TYR A 198 -28.42 29.35 31.71
N VAL A 199 -29.09 28.44 32.42
CA VAL A 199 -30.48 28.61 32.86
C VAL A 199 -30.60 28.19 34.32
N HIS A 200 -30.99 29.13 35.18
CA HIS A 200 -31.37 28.84 36.55
C HIS A 200 -32.78 28.23 36.54
N ALA A 201 -32.95 27.03 37.10
CA ALA A 201 -34.26 26.37 37.12
C ALA A 201 -35.25 27.10 38.05
N GLY A 202 -36.52 27.17 37.64
CA GLY A 202 -37.60 27.80 38.40
C GLY A 202 -38.95 27.76 37.67
N ASP A 203 -39.83 26.86 38.12
CA ASP A 203 -41.29 26.78 37.88
C ASP A 203 -41.87 26.73 36.45
N VAL A 204 -41.26 27.31 35.42
CA VAL A 204 -41.74 27.17 34.03
C VAL A 204 -41.69 25.71 33.57
N VAL A 205 -40.71 24.93 34.03
CA VAL A 205 -40.53 23.51 33.71
C VAL A 205 -41.78 22.69 34.10
N ARG A 206 -42.37 22.96 35.27
CA ARG A 206 -43.56 22.25 35.77
C ARG A 206 -44.84 22.55 34.98
N ALA A 207 -44.88 23.64 34.22
CA ALA A 207 -45.97 23.95 33.29
C ALA A 207 -45.74 23.36 31.88
N PHE A 208 -44.48 23.06 31.53
CA PHE A 208 -44.11 22.64 30.17
C PHE A 208 -44.31 21.13 29.94
N ASP A 209 -44.17 20.32 30.99
CA ASP A 209 -44.36 18.86 30.95
C ASP A 209 -45.77 18.45 30.49
N ALA A 210 -46.77 19.29 30.79
CA ALA A 210 -48.16 19.11 30.37
C ALA A 210 -48.43 19.39 28.87
N ALA A 211 -47.44 19.84 28.09
CA ALA A 211 -47.64 20.41 26.75
C ALA A 211 -46.78 19.80 25.62
N GLY A 212 -46.04 18.72 25.88
CA GLY A 212 -45.31 17.96 24.85
C GLY A 212 -43.88 18.47 24.58
N GLY A 213 -42.93 17.96 25.37
CA GLY A 213 -41.52 18.36 25.35
C GLY A 213 -40.87 18.36 23.96
N SER A 214 -40.59 19.56 23.44
CA SER A 214 -39.96 19.77 22.12
C SER A 214 -38.81 20.79 22.16
N ALA A 215 -38.23 21.04 23.33
CA ALA A 215 -37.24 22.12 23.55
C ALA A 215 -35.79 21.66 23.36
N ALA A 216 -35.34 20.61 24.05
CA ALA A 216 -33.95 20.15 24.02
C ALA A 216 -33.47 19.78 22.59
N ILE A 217 -34.21 18.89 21.91
CA ILE A 217 -33.95 18.50 20.51
C ILE A 217 -33.90 19.72 19.58
N ARG A 218 -34.77 20.72 19.80
CA ARG A 218 -34.79 21.94 18.98
C ARG A 218 -33.54 22.77 19.18
N HIS A 219 -33.02 22.87 20.40
CA HIS A 219 -31.79 23.60 20.70
C HIS A 219 -30.57 22.98 20.00
N SER A 220 -30.42 21.65 20.05
CA SER A 220 -29.34 20.94 19.34
C SER A 220 -29.46 21.07 17.81
N ILE A 221 -30.69 21.07 17.26
CA ILE A 221 -30.95 21.27 15.83
C ILE A 221 -30.66 22.72 15.38
N ASP A 222 -30.99 23.72 16.20
CA ASP A 222 -30.66 25.11 15.93
C ASP A 222 -29.14 25.35 16.05
N ALA A 223 -28.47 24.71 17.02
CA ALA A 223 -27.01 24.73 17.16
C ALA A 223 -26.28 24.07 15.97
N SER A 224 -26.81 22.96 15.43
CA SER A 224 -26.29 22.34 14.21
C SER A 224 -26.59 23.14 12.93
N GLY A 225 -27.26 24.29 13.03
CA GLY A 225 -27.62 25.14 11.90
C GLY A 225 -28.66 24.53 10.96
N ILE A 226 -29.40 23.50 11.37
CA ILE A 226 -30.47 22.84 10.58
C ILE A 226 -31.85 23.31 11.07
N SER A 227 -31.99 24.62 11.32
CA SER A 227 -33.23 25.21 11.82
C SER A 227 -34.36 25.12 10.80
N GLY A 228 -35.27 24.16 10.99
CA GLY A 228 -36.53 24.06 10.25
C GLY A 228 -37.44 25.29 10.44
N ALA A 229 -37.19 26.12 11.46
CA ALA A 229 -37.94 27.35 11.71
C ALA A 229 -37.38 28.58 10.97
N ALA A 230 -36.09 28.60 10.60
CA ALA A 230 -35.42 29.81 10.08
C ALA A 230 -36.01 30.34 8.75
N LYS A 231 -36.61 29.47 7.92
CA LYS A 231 -37.33 29.89 6.70
C LYS A 231 -38.73 30.49 6.98
N LEU A 232 -39.32 30.17 8.13
CA LEU A 232 -40.63 30.68 8.56
C LEU A 232 -40.51 31.98 9.37
N SER A 233 -39.46 32.15 10.17
CA SER A 233 -39.16 33.43 10.84
C SER A 233 -38.73 34.51 9.84
N ALA A 234 -37.95 34.15 8.81
CA ALA A 234 -37.57 35.04 7.71
C ALA A 234 -38.77 35.61 6.91
N LEU A 235 -39.94 34.98 6.99
CA LEU A 235 -41.19 35.46 6.39
C LEU A 235 -41.96 36.46 7.27
N ARG A 236 -41.50 36.78 8.49
CA ARG A 236 -42.17 37.72 9.42
C ARG A 236 -41.26 38.69 10.20
N GLY A 237 -39.94 38.46 10.31
CA GLY A 237 -39.07 39.32 11.13
C GLY A 237 -37.67 39.55 10.54
N ARG A 238 -37.17 40.79 10.61
CA ARG A 238 -35.84 41.19 10.11
C ARG A 238 -34.72 40.85 11.10
N HIS A 239 -34.25 39.60 11.13
CA HIS A 239 -32.95 39.28 11.73
C HIS A 239 -32.15 38.31 10.85
N LYS A 240 -30.89 38.66 10.55
CA LYS A 240 -29.87 37.71 10.10
C LYS A 240 -29.24 37.11 11.35
N GLY A 241 -29.34 35.80 11.54
CA GLY A 241 -28.72 35.11 12.67
C GLY A 241 -27.21 35.05 12.52
N THR A 242 -26.48 35.39 13.59
CA THR A 242 -25.02 35.22 13.71
C THR A 242 -24.73 33.82 14.27
N GLY A 243 -24.54 32.85 13.37
CA GLY A 243 -24.12 31.48 13.70
C GLY A 243 -23.33 30.91 12.52
N ILE A 244 -22.10 30.45 12.78
CA ILE A 244 -21.08 30.33 11.73
C ILE A 244 -21.05 28.91 11.15
N ALA A 245 -21.80 28.70 10.06
CA ALA A 245 -21.62 27.57 9.15
C ALA A 245 -22.05 27.98 7.73
N ASP A 246 -21.15 27.86 6.74
CA ASP A 246 -21.51 28.02 5.33
C ASP A 246 -22.54 26.93 4.95
N ALA A 247 -23.56 27.30 4.17
CA ALA A 247 -24.49 26.36 3.57
C ALA A 247 -23.79 25.23 2.77
N ARG A 248 -22.55 25.47 2.31
CA ARG A 248 -21.69 24.49 1.63
C ARG A 248 -20.85 23.60 2.55
N THR A 249 -20.64 23.94 3.82
CA THR A 249 -19.84 23.13 4.76
C THR A 249 -20.68 22.30 5.73
N LYS A 250 -22.01 22.48 5.74
CA LYS A 250 -22.94 21.71 6.60
C LYS A 250 -22.72 20.20 6.52
N ARG A 251 -22.91 19.55 7.66
CA ARG A 251 -22.96 18.08 7.88
C ARG A 251 -24.26 17.72 8.59
N LEU A 252 -24.56 16.42 8.75
CA LEU A 252 -25.42 15.98 9.86
C LEU A 252 -24.62 16.02 11.19
N PRO A 253 -25.26 16.20 12.36
CA PRO A 253 -24.60 16.10 13.67
C PRO A 253 -23.95 14.74 13.87
N GLU A 254 -22.75 14.67 14.45
CA GLU A 254 -21.92 13.44 14.46
C GLU A 254 -22.63 12.21 15.05
N PHE A 255 -23.49 12.41 16.05
CA PHE A 255 -24.28 11.36 16.70
C PHE A 255 -25.40 10.75 15.84
N TRP A 256 -25.63 11.23 14.61
CA TRP A 256 -26.73 10.73 13.77
C TRP A 256 -26.73 9.20 13.54
N PRO A 257 -25.57 8.50 13.41
CA PRO A 257 -25.58 7.05 13.17
C PRO A 257 -25.96 6.23 14.39
N ASP A 258 -25.91 6.80 15.60
CA ASP A 258 -26.33 6.16 16.85
C ASP A 258 -27.84 6.26 17.11
N LEU A 259 -28.54 7.21 16.47
CA LEU A 259 -29.96 7.46 16.72
C LEU A 259 -30.82 6.17 16.57
N PRO A 260 -31.76 5.88 17.48
CA PRO A 260 -32.59 4.68 17.41
C PRO A 260 -33.54 4.70 16.20
N LEU A 261 -33.74 3.53 15.59
CA LEU A 261 -34.45 3.36 14.31
C LEU A 261 -35.98 3.67 14.32
N PRO A 262 -36.76 3.54 15.41
CA PRO A 262 -38.23 3.60 15.30
C PRO A 262 -38.88 4.88 14.75
N ARG A 263 -38.16 6.01 14.63
CA ARG A 263 -38.44 7.15 13.72
C ARG A 263 -37.36 8.23 13.82
N CYS A 264 -36.59 8.46 12.76
CA CYS A 264 -35.59 9.53 12.77
C CYS A 264 -36.23 10.93 12.64
N MET A 265 -36.50 11.58 13.77
CA MET A 265 -37.01 12.96 13.81
C MET A 265 -36.07 13.97 13.14
N LEU A 266 -34.75 13.76 13.19
CA LEU A 266 -33.75 14.59 12.52
C LEU A 266 -33.92 14.56 10.99
N LEU A 267 -33.97 13.37 10.39
CA LEU A 267 -34.21 13.23 8.94
C LEU A 267 -35.58 13.76 8.57
N ARG A 268 -36.62 13.49 9.37
CA ARG A 268 -37.97 13.99 9.14
C ARG A 268 -38.01 15.53 9.10
N ALA A 269 -37.42 16.19 10.10
CA ALA A 269 -37.33 17.64 10.16
C ALA A 269 -36.55 18.23 8.96
N TYR A 270 -35.46 17.56 8.54
CA TYR A 270 -34.71 17.96 7.35
C TYR A 270 -35.54 17.85 6.06
N PHE A 271 -36.26 16.73 5.85
CA PHE A 271 -37.13 16.56 4.67
C PHE A 271 -38.40 17.44 4.74
N ASP A 272 -38.91 17.78 5.93
CA ASP A 272 -39.95 18.80 6.10
C ASP A 272 -39.45 20.23 5.79
N GLY A 273 -38.17 20.52 6.04
CA GLY A 273 -37.53 21.79 5.67
C GLY A 273 -37.17 21.89 4.18
N ASP A 274 -36.20 21.09 3.73
CA ASP A 274 -35.55 21.18 2.41
C ASP A 274 -35.94 20.03 1.44
N GLY A 275 -36.77 19.09 1.90
CA GLY A 275 -37.33 18.02 1.09
C GLY A 275 -38.65 18.37 0.39
N THR A 276 -38.99 17.64 -0.67
CA THR A 276 -40.27 17.74 -1.38
C THR A 276 -40.58 16.44 -2.14
N VAL A 277 -41.82 16.30 -2.62
CA VAL A 277 -42.22 15.23 -3.54
C VAL A 277 -42.27 15.80 -4.96
N ASP A 278 -41.42 15.28 -5.83
CA ASP A 278 -41.34 15.70 -7.22
C ASP A 278 -42.39 14.99 -8.10
N ARG A 279 -42.77 15.65 -9.20
CA ARG A 279 -43.75 15.17 -10.19
C ARG A 279 -43.34 13.83 -10.81
N ALA A 280 -42.04 13.54 -10.83
CA ALA A 280 -41.42 12.31 -11.36
C ALA A 280 -41.49 11.09 -10.41
N SER A 281 -42.37 11.08 -9.41
CA SER A 281 -42.52 9.99 -8.43
C SER A 281 -41.26 9.76 -7.58
N ALA A 282 -40.69 10.84 -7.05
CA ALA A 282 -39.51 10.80 -6.21
C ALA A 282 -39.63 11.75 -5.01
N VAL A 283 -39.06 11.37 -3.88
CA VAL A 283 -38.76 12.32 -2.80
C VAL A 283 -37.39 12.92 -3.08
N THR A 284 -37.27 14.24 -3.03
CA THR A 284 -36.01 14.95 -3.28
C THR A 284 -35.73 15.96 -2.19
N ALA A 285 -34.47 16.10 -1.77
CA ALA A 285 -34.00 17.20 -0.94
C ALA A 285 -32.79 17.88 -1.58
N THR A 286 -32.63 19.19 -1.40
CA THR A 286 -31.53 19.96 -2.02
C THR A 286 -30.66 20.64 -0.95
N THR A 287 -29.35 20.46 -1.06
CA THR A 287 -28.33 21.11 -0.20
C THR A 287 -27.23 21.74 -1.07
N ALA A 288 -26.52 22.74 -0.53
CA ALA A 288 -25.32 23.29 -1.16
C ALA A 288 -24.03 22.52 -0.78
N SER A 289 -24.08 21.73 0.30
CA SER A 289 -22.98 20.89 0.79
C SER A 289 -23.00 19.50 0.14
N GLU A 290 -21.88 19.08 -0.47
CA GLU A 290 -21.69 17.71 -0.96
C GLU A 290 -21.62 16.72 0.22
N ALA A 291 -21.03 17.15 1.35
CA ALA A 291 -20.88 16.34 2.55
C ALA A 291 -22.22 16.10 3.26
N LEU A 292 -23.11 17.09 3.38
CA LEU A 292 -24.48 16.84 3.88
C LEU A 292 -25.27 15.92 2.95
N ALA A 293 -25.07 16.01 1.63
CA ALA A 293 -25.71 15.07 0.70
C ALA A 293 -25.18 13.63 0.88
N SER A 294 -23.90 13.49 1.22
CA SER A 294 -23.24 12.23 1.59
C SER A 294 -23.76 11.67 2.91
N ASP A 295 -23.79 12.48 3.97
CA ASP A 295 -24.30 12.12 5.30
C ASP A 295 -25.76 11.65 5.24
N LEU A 296 -26.62 12.39 4.53
CA LEU A 296 -28.01 11.99 4.28
C LEU A 296 -28.09 10.64 3.54
N ALA A 297 -27.20 10.43 2.57
CA ALA A 297 -27.17 9.21 1.77
C ALA A 297 -26.57 8.00 2.51
N TYR A 298 -25.81 8.21 3.58
CA TYR A 298 -25.46 7.21 4.60
C TYR A 298 -26.62 6.99 5.58
N ALA A 299 -27.23 8.06 6.10
CA ALA A 299 -28.31 8.00 7.09
C ALA A 299 -29.56 7.28 6.58
N LEU A 300 -29.87 7.44 5.29
CA LEU A 300 -30.95 6.71 4.63
C LEU A 300 -30.64 5.22 4.44
N LEU A 301 -29.36 4.82 4.35
CA LEU A 301 -28.98 3.39 4.29
C LEU A 301 -29.23 2.65 5.61
N ARG A 302 -29.22 3.30 6.79
CA ARG A 302 -29.66 2.64 8.04
C ARG A 302 -31.13 2.19 8.00
N TYR A 303 -31.95 2.83 7.15
CA TYR A 303 -33.35 2.47 6.88
C TYR A 303 -33.52 1.57 5.65
N GLY A 304 -32.42 1.15 5.01
CA GLY A 304 -32.44 0.47 3.72
C GLY A 304 -33.10 1.30 2.60
N ILE A 305 -33.06 2.63 2.70
CA ILE A 305 -33.61 3.57 1.71
C ILE A 305 -32.48 4.01 0.80
N TRP A 306 -32.54 3.64 -0.48
CA TRP A 306 -31.43 3.83 -1.40
C TRP A 306 -31.47 5.20 -2.08
N ALA A 307 -30.69 6.13 -1.53
CA ALA A 307 -30.58 7.50 -2.03
C ALA A 307 -29.59 7.64 -3.20
N ARG A 308 -30.00 8.40 -4.24
CA ARG A 308 -29.16 8.84 -5.35
C ARG A 308 -28.77 10.31 -5.18
N ILE A 309 -27.49 10.64 -5.26
CA ILE A 309 -26.99 12.03 -5.23
C ILE A 309 -26.82 12.52 -6.67
N ARG A 310 -27.27 13.74 -6.98
CA ARG A 310 -27.02 14.41 -8.27
C ARG A 310 -26.58 15.86 -8.06
N LYS A 311 -25.52 16.28 -8.76
CA LYS A 311 -25.10 17.68 -8.83
C LYS A 311 -25.98 18.40 -9.86
N VAL A 312 -26.57 19.54 -9.47
CA VAL A 312 -27.59 20.27 -10.26
C VAL A 312 -27.30 21.76 -10.17
N TRP A 313 -27.22 22.44 -11.31
CA TRP A 313 -27.13 23.90 -11.36
C TRP A 313 -28.51 24.51 -11.05
N LYS A 314 -28.59 25.43 -10.10
CA LYS A 314 -29.83 26.16 -9.77
C LYS A 314 -29.55 27.66 -9.74
N ARG A 315 -30.40 28.42 -10.45
CA ARG A 315 -30.44 29.89 -10.43
C ARG A 315 -31.78 30.34 -9.87
N ALA A 316 -31.77 31.27 -8.93
CA ALA A 316 -33.00 31.91 -8.47
C ALA A 316 -33.50 32.87 -9.56
N THR A 317 -34.70 32.62 -10.08
CA THR A 317 -35.29 33.36 -11.23
C THR A 317 -35.56 34.83 -10.97
N ASN A 318 -35.52 35.25 -9.70
CA ASN A 318 -35.96 36.57 -9.24
C ASN A 318 -34.78 37.41 -8.70
N THR A 319 -33.53 37.07 -9.05
CA THR A 319 -32.31 37.73 -8.56
C THR A 319 -31.23 37.78 -9.64
N GLU A 320 -30.37 38.80 -9.62
CA GLU A 320 -29.27 38.93 -10.58
C GLU A 320 -28.17 37.86 -10.43
N HIS A 321 -28.08 37.15 -9.29
CA HIS A 321 -27.13 36.06 -9.07
C HIS A 321 -27.07 35.10 -10.27
N ALA A 322 -25.85 34.76 -10.68
CA ALA A 322 -25.56 33.90 -11.85
C ALA A 322 -26.12 32.46 -11.75
N GLY A 323 -26.44 32.00 -10.53
CA GLY A 323 -26.72 30.62 -10.21
C GLY A 323 -25.54 29.94 -9.53
N ASN A 324 -25.73 28.71 -9.06
CA ASN A 324 -24.70 27.93 -8.36
C ASN A 324 -24.96 26.43 -8.49
N TRP A 325 -23.94 25.61 -8.21
CA TRP A 325 -24.09 24.17 -8.09
C TRP A 325 -24.66 23.79 -6.71
N TYR A 326 -25.64 22.89 -6.71
CA TYR A 326 -26.24 22.27 -5.54
C TYR A 326 -26.21 20.74 -5.70
N PHE A 327 -26.42 20.02 -4.61
CA PHE A 327 -26.58 18.57 -4.58
C PHE A 327 -28.03 18.23 -4.24
N THR A 328 -28.63 17.35 -5.04
CA THR A 328 -30.01 16.86 -4.84
C THR A 328 -29.96 15.38 -4.48
N VAL A 329 -30.40 15.07 -3.26
CA VAL A 329 -30.57 13.70 -2.76
C VAL A 329 -31.96 13.22 -3.19
N THR A 330 -32.03 12.12 -3.95
CA THR A 330 -33.24 11.63 -4.63
C THR A 330 -33.56 10.20 -4.20
N LEU A 331 -34.78 9.96 -3.72
CA LEU A 331 -35.33 8.65 -3.36
C LEU A 331 -36.39 8.30 -4.41
N SER A 332 -36.28 7.14 -5.08
CA SER A 332 -37.10 6.84 -6.25
C SER A 332 -37.35 5.34 -6.40
N GLY A 333 -38.63 4.95 -6.55
CA GLY A 333 -39.07 3.55 -6.60
C GLY A 333 -39.95 3.20 -5.40
N GLN A 334 -40.94 2.34 -5.60
CA GLN A 334 -42.00 2.11 -4.60
C GLN A 334 -41.48 1.58 -3.25
N ARG A 335 -40.43 0.75 -3.28
CA ARG A 335 -39.79 0.17 -2.08
C ARG A 335 -39.17 1.25 -1.19
N ASP A 336 -38.35 2.11 -1.77
CA ASP A 336 -37.67 3.21 -1.06
C ASP A 336 -38.66 4.29 -0.60
N LEU A 337 -39.70 4.59 -1.39
CA LEU A 337 -40.74 5.56 -1.02
C LEU A 337 -41.63 5.07 0.13
N ARG A 338 -41.92 3.77 0.20
CA ARG A 338 -42.68 3.14 1.29
C ARG A 338 -41.85 3.08 2.58
N ARG A 339 -40.61 2.56 2.51
CA ARG A 339 -39.64 2.61 3.63
C ARG A 339 -39.45 4.03 4.16
N PHE A 340 -39.36 5.03 3.28
CA PHE A 340 -39.30 6.45 3.66
C PHE A 340 -40.58 6.90 4.38
N HIS A 341 -41.77 6.58 3.87
CA HIS A 341 -43.04 6.93 4.51
C HIS A 341 -43.20 6.31 5.91
N GLU A 342 -42.82 5.04 6.06
CA GLU A 342 -42.95 4.25 7.28
C GLU A 342 -41.98 4.72 8.37
N SER A 343 -40.70 4.94 8.01
CA SER A 343 -39.61 5.16 8.96
C SER A 343 -39.29 6.63 9.25
N ILE A 344 -39.63 7.55 8.33
CA ILE A 344 -39.25 8.98 8.40
C ILE A 344 -40.49 9.85 8.14
N GLY A 345 -41.04 9.74 6.93
CA GLY A 345 -42.23 10.44 6.46
C GLY A 345 -42.06 11.95 6.34
N PHE A 346 -43.20 12.62 6.19
CA PHE A 346 -43.31 14.08 6.30
C PHE A 346 -44.20 14.42 7.51
N GLY A 347 -43.75 15.35 8.35
CA GLY A 347 -44.58 16.07 9.31
C GLY A 347 -45.62 16.90 8.57
N GLU A 348 -45.20 17.62 7.52
CA GLU A 348 -46.08 18.47 6.72
C GLU A 348 -47.24 17.70 6.05
N PRO A 349 -48.52 17.99 6.39
CA PRO A 349 -49.67 17.26 5.85
C PRO A 349 -49.76 17.33 4.31
N HIS A 350 -49.34 18.45 3.72
CA HIS A 350 -49.38 18.64 2.28
C HIS A 350 -48.34 17.76 1.56
N LYS A 351 -47.09 17.70 2.06
CA LYS A 351 -46.04 16.80 1.54
C LYS A 351 -46.40 15.32 1.76
N ARG A 352 -46.96 14.99 2.94
CA ARG A 352 -47.44 13.64 3.27
C ARG A 352 -48.52 13.17 2.28
N THR A 353 -49.47 14.05 1.95
CA THR A 353 -50.52 13.77 0.95
C THR A 353 -49.94 13.62 -0.47
N ALA A 354 -48.94 14.44 -0.83
CA ALA A 354 -48.25 14.32 -2.12
C ALA A 354 -47.44 13.02 -2.26
N LEU A 355 -46.88 12.51 -1.16
CA LEU A 355 -46.15 11.23 -1.10
C LEU A 355 -47.10 10.03 -1.24
N LEU A 356 -48.21 10.01 -0.51
CA LEU A 356 -49.21 8.94 -0.59
C LEU A 356 -49.73 8.76 -2.02
N ARG A 357 -49.99 9.87 -2.75
CA ARG A 357 -50.37 9.88 -4.18
C ARG A 357 -49.33 9.31 -5.15
N GLN A 358 -48.13 8.95 -4.68
CA GLN A 358 -47.16 8.22 -5.50
C GLN A 358 -47.33 6.70 -5.40
N PHE A 359 -48.01 6.18 -4.37
CA PHE A 359 -48.14 4.73 -4.16
C PHE A 359 -49.07 4.04 -5.17
N ASP A 360 -49.94 4.82 -5.82
CA ASP A 360 -50.88 4.39 -6.88
C ASP A 360 -50.22 4.35 -8.27
N ARG A 361 -48.89 4.53 -8.38
CA ARG A 361 -48.14 4.55 -9.64
C ARG A 361 -47.27 3.31 -9.80
N ASP A 362 -47.21 2.75 -11.01
CA ASP A 362 -46.39 1.59 -11.32
C ASP A 362 -44.89 1.79 -10.99
N SER A 363 -44.23 0.72 -10.56
CA SER A 363 -42.80 0.72 -10.27
C SER A 363 -41.98 0.74 -11.57
N HIS A 364 -41.06 1.70 -11.70
CA HIS A 364 -40.26 1.83 -12.92
C HIS A 364 -39.34 0.61 -13.11
N PRO A 365 -39.40 -0.12 -14.25
CA PRO A 365 -38.73 -1.41 -14.44
C PRO A 365 -37.19 -1.40 -14.49
N ASN A 366 -36.58 -0.22 -14.32
CA ASN A 366 -35.12 0.02 -14.42
C ASN A 366 -34.52 0.48 -13.07
N VAL A 367 -35.24 0.28 -11.97
CA VAL A 367 -34.79 0.52 -10.60
C VAL A 367 -34.65 -0.83 -9.89
N ASP A 368 -33.61 -0.95 -9.05
CA ASP A 368 -33.25 -2.18 -8.32
C ASP A 368 -33.03 -3.40 -9.24
N VAL A 369 -32.13 -3.27 -10.22
CA VAL A 369 -31.78 -4.34 -11.18
C VAL A 369 -30.44 -4.98 -10.86
N VAL A 370 -30.35 -6.31 -10.95
CA VAL A 370 -29.11 -7.07 -10.74
C VAL A 370 -28.44 -7.31 -12.10
N PRO A 371 -27.16 -6.94 -12.33
CA PRO A 371 -26.55 -6.95 -13.66
C PRO A 371 -26.04 -8.34 -14.15
N ILE A 372 -26.77 -9.42 -13.84
CA ILE A 372 -26.37 -10.82 -14.11
C ILE A 372 -26.24 -11.17 -15.61
N ALA A 373 -25.50 -12.24 -15.89
CA ALA A 373 -25.53 -12.91 -17.18
C ALA A 373 -26.79 -13.81 -17.31
N GLY A 374 -27.73 -13.43 -18.19
CA GLY A 374 -29.01 -14.15 -18.37
C GLY A 374 -28.87 -15.63 -18.76
N THR A 375 -27.78 -15.99 -19.43
CA THR A 375 -27.43 -17.37 -19.80
C THR A 375 -27.19 -18.27 -18.59
N GLN A 376 -26.74 -17.72 -17.46
CA GLN A 376 -26.48 -18.50 -16.24
C GLN A 376 -27.81 -18.95 -15.59
N LEU A 377 -28.76 -18.02 -15.44
CA LEU A 377 -30.13 -18.33 -15.01
C LEU A 377 -30.80 -19.35 -15.94
N ARG A 378 -30.63 -19.17 -17.26
CA ARG A 378 -31.14 -20.11 -18.27
C ARG A 378 -30.56 -21.52 -18.08
N THR A 379 -29.26 -21.62 -17.78
CA THR A 379 -28.58 -22.91 -17.54
C THR A 379 -29.13 -23.61 -16.30
N LEU A 380 -29.37 -22.89 -15.19
CA LEU A 380 -30.00 -23.44 -13.99
C LEU A 380 -31.40 -24.02 -14.27
N ARG A 381 -32.21 -23.32 -15.08
CA ARG A 381 -33.54 -23.80 -15.50
C ARG A 381 -33.45 -25.03 -16.41
N GLU A 382 -32.56 -24.99 -17.40
CA GLU A 382 -32.43 -26.08 -18.38
C GLU A 382 -31.86 -27.36 -17.75
N ALA A 383 -30.98 -27.25 -16.75
CA ALA A 383 -30.54 -28.40 -15.94
C ALA A 383 -31.69 -29.10 -15.19
N LEU A 384 -32.75 -28.37 -14.79
CA LEU A 384 -33.96 -28.95 -14.19
C LEU A 384 -34.94 -29.54 -15.22
N ASN A 385 -34.70 -29.39 -16.53
CA ASN A 385 -35.62 -29.68 -17.65
C ASN A 385 -36.90 -28.83 -17.66
N LEU A 386 -36.93 -27.68 -16.97
CA LEU A 386 -38.15 -26.87 -16.83
C LEU A 386 -38.33 -25.91 -18.01
N SER A 387 -39.56 -25.72 -18.46
CA SER A 387 -39.88 -24.75 -19.51
C SER A 387 -39.89 -23.33 -18.96
N ALA A 388 -39.64 -22.35 -19.84
CA ALA A 388 -39.73 -20.93 -19.49
C ALA A 388 -41.18 -20.46 -19.23
N ASP A 389 -42.20 -21.27 -19.56
CA ASP A 389 -43.60 -20.98 -19.21
C ASP A 389 -43.88 -21.33 -17.74
N VAL A 390 -43.42 -22.51 -17.28
CA VAL A 390 -43.64 -23.00 -15.91
C VAL A 390 -42.91 -22.11 -14.90
N ILE A 391 -41.59 -21.93 -15.06
CA ILE A 391 -40.80 -21.12 -14.11
C ILE A 391 -41.19 -19.65 -14.12
N ALA A 392 -41.69 -19.11 -15.24
CA ALA A 392 -42.23 -17.75 -15.23
C ALA A 392 -43.54 -17.68 -14.44
N ALA A 393 -44.49 -18.60 -14.65
CA ALA A 393 -45.76 -18.62 -13.95
C ALA A 393 -45.58 -18.77 -12.43
N ASP A 394 -44.78 -19.76 -12.00
CA ASP A 394 -44.49 -20.02 -10.59
C ASP A 394 -43.81 -18.81 -9.89
N ALA A 395 -42.87 -18.14 -10.58
CA ALA A 395 -42.17 -16.96 -10.07
C ALA A 395 -42.93 -15.62 -10.28
N GLY A 396 -44.21 -15.65 -10.64
CA GLY A 396 -45.05 -14.44 -10.78
C GLY A 396 -44.69 -13.53 -11.96
N LEU A 397 -44.12 -14.08 -13.03
CA LEU A 397 -43.60 -13.40 -14.20
C LEU A 397 -44.31 -13.86 -15.50
N SER A 398 -44.24 -13.04 -16.55
CA SER A 398 -44.61 -13.52 -17.89
C SER A 398 -43.44 -14.25 -18.53
N ARG A 399 -43.73 -15.32 -19.30
CA ARG A 399 -42.75 -16.02 -20.16
C ARG A 399 -41.88 -15.05 -20.95
N SER A 400 -42.49 -14.02 -21.54
CA SER A 400 -41.79 -12.98 -22.30
C SER A 400 -40.81 -12.16 -21.45
N ALA A 401 -41.12 -11.89 -20.18
CA ALA A 401 -40.20 -11.22 -19.26
C ALA A 401 -39.00 -12.12 -18.92
N LEU A 402 -39.24 -13.40 -18.61
CA LEU A 402 -38.17 -14.38 -18.36
C LEU A 402 -37.28 -14.56 -19.60
N GLN A 403 -37.87 -14.71 -20.79
CA GLN A 403 -37.12 -14.86 -22.05
C GLN A 403 -36.26 -13.62 -22.37
N LEU A 404 -36.74 -12.40 -22.05
CA LEU A 404 -35.92 -11.18 -22.17
C LEU A 404 -34.77 -11.13 -21.15
N ILE A 405 -34.96 -11.71 -19.96
CA ILE A 405 -33.89 -11.86 -18.95
C ILE A 405 -32.84 -12.89 -19.42
N GLU A 406 -33.27 -14.09 -19.80
CA GLU A 406 -32.38 -15.18 -20.24
C GLU A 406 -31.57 -14.83 -21.50
N THR A 407 -32.13 -14.02 -22.40
CA THR A 407 -31.44 -13.52 -23.60
C THR A 407 -30.61 -12.25 -23.35
N GLY A 408 -30.50 -11.77 -22.11
CA GLY A 408 -29.74 -10.58 -21.72
C GLY A 408 -30.33 -9.25 -22.20
N LYS A 409 -31.49 -9.27 -22.86
CA LYS A 409 -32.18 -8.08 -23.41
C LYS A 409 -32.84 -7.22 -22.33
N ARG A 410 -33.09 -7.78 -21.15
CA ARG A 410 -33.57 -7.09 -19.94
C ARG A 410 -32.77 -7.61 -18.75
N ARG A 411 -32.42 -6.74 -17.80
CA ARG A 411 -31.91 -7.18 -16.49
C ARG A 411 -33.08 -7.46 -15.55
N PRO A 412 -33.01 -8.52 -14.71
CA PRO A 412 -34.05 -8.76 -13.72
C PRO A 412 -34.02 -7.68 -12.66
N GLN A 413 -35.20 -7.29 -12.17
CA GLN A 413 -35.28 -6.58 -10.89
C GLN A 413 -34.97 -7.58 -9.77
N ARG A 414 -34.30 -7.16 -8.69
CA ARG A 414 -33.87 -8.09 -7.63
C ARG A 414 -35.01 -8.95 -7.08
N PRO A 415 -36.22 -8.43 -6.75
CA PRO A 415 -37.31 -9.28 -6.27
C PRO A 415 -37.73 -10.35 -7.28
N SER A 416 -37.65 -10.05 -8.59
CA SER A 416 -37.91 -11.01 -9.66
C SER A 416 -36.80 -12.06 -9.78
N LEU A 417 -35.53 -11.68 -9.57
CA LEU A 417 -34.43 -12.65 -9.58
C LEU A 417 -34.47 -13.57 -8.37
N VAL A 418 -34.74 -13.04 -7.18
CA VAL A 418 -34.93 -13.83 -5.95
C VAL A 418 -36.10 -14.80 -6.13
N ALA A 419 -37.28 -14.35 -6.56
CA ALA A 419 -38.42 -15.23 -6.82
C ALA A 419 -38.10 -16.34 -7.85
N LEU A 420 -37.34 -16.04 -8.91
CA LEU A 420 -36.88 -17.04 -9.88
C LEU A 420 -35.91 -18.05 -9.27
N LEU A 421 -34.94 -17.59 -8.48
CA LEU A 421 -33.95 -18.45 -7.81
C LEU A 421 -34.60 -19.33 -6.74
N ASP A 422 -35.48 -18.78 -5.91
CA ASP A 422 -36.23 -19.52 -4.87
C ASP A 422 -37.13 -20.59 -5.50
N THR A 423 -37.79 -20.26 -6.61
CA THR A 423 -38.60 -21.21 -7.39
C THR A 423 -37.72 -22.33 -7.96
N LEU A 424 -36.56 -22.00 -8.54
CA LEU A 424 -35.60 -22.99 -9.05
C LEU A 424 -35.06 -23.89 -7.91
N ALA A 425 -34.79 -23.34 -6.73
CA ALA A 425 -34.37 -24.10 -5.56
C ALA A 425 -35.49 -25.04 -5.05
N ALA A 426 -36.74 -24.57 -4.99
CA ALA A 426 -37.89 -25.39 -4.64
C ALA A 426 -38.02 -26.61 -5.58
N TRP A 427 -37.90 -26.39 -6.90
CA TRP A 427 -37.94 -27.46 -7.91
C TRP A 427 -36.76 -28.45 -7.83
N SER A 428 -35.59 -28.05 -7.30
CA SER A 428 -34.48 -28.98 -7.06
C SER A 428 -34.79 -30.05 -6.00
N SER A 429 -35.80 -29.81 -5.15
CA SER A 429 -36.35 -30.82 -4.22
C SER A 429 -37.10 -31.94 -4.95
N VAL A 430 -37.57 -31.70 -6.17
CA VAL A 430 -38.35 -32.63 -7.00
C VAL A 430 -37.44 -33.40 -7.98
N LYS A 431 -36.32 -32.78 -8.40
CA LYS A 431 -35.31 -33.39 -9.27
C LYS A 431 -33.91 -33.06 -8.72
N PRO A 432 -33.14 -34.05 -8.25
CA PRO A 432 -31.83 -33.78 -7.65
C PRO A 432 -30.87 -33.14 -8.67
N VAL A 433 -30.07 -32.21 -8.16
CA VAL A 433 -29.05 -31.44 -8.88
C VAL A 433 -27.69 -31.60 -8.19
N ASP A 434 -26.60 -31.33 -8.92
CA ASP A 434 -25.24 -31.44 -8.39
C ASP A 434 -24.77 -30.19 -7.61
N ALA A 435 -23.56 -30.28 -7.05
CA ALA A 435 -22.94 -29.18 -6.33
C ALA A 435 -22.56 -27.97 -7.22
N ALA A 436 -22.38 -28.17 -8.53
CA ALA A 436 -22.05 -27.07 -9.46
C ALA A 436 -23.28 -26.23 -9.80
N TRP A 437 -24.47 -26.86 -9.86
CA TRP A 437 -25.76 -26.17 -9.89
C TRP A 437 -25.95 -25.31 -8.63
N TRP A 438 -25.73 -25.89 -7.44
CA TRP A 438 -25.86 -25.14 -6.18
C TRP A 438 -24.84 -24.00 -6.06
N ALA A 439 -23.59 -24.19 -6.46
CA ALA A 439 -22.60 -23.10 -6.50
C ALA A 439 -23.02 -21.97 -7.47
N SER A 440 -23.56 -22.33 -8.65
CA SER A 440 -24.06 -21.38 -9.64
C SER A 440 -25.33 -20.64 -9.19
N TRP A 441 -26.15 -21.29 -8.35
CA TRP A 441 -27.31 -20.70 -7.68
C TRP A 441 -26.86 -19.74 -6.56
N GLN A 442 -25.89 -20.17 -5.74
CA GLN A 442 -25.32 -19.37 -4.64
C GLN A 442 -24.63 -18.09 -5.16
N GLU A 443 -23.92 -18.14 -6.29
CA GLU A 443 -23.37 -16.95 -6.94
C GLU A 443 -24.49 -15.94 -7.27
N LEU A 444 -25.51 -16.35 -8.03
CA LEU A 444 -26.61 -15.47 -8.43
C LEU A 444 -27.46 -14.96 -7.25
N HIS A 445 -27.61 -15.78 -6.20
CA HIS A 445 -28.30 -15.40 -4.97
C HIS A 445 -27.46 -14.40 -4.14
N GLY A 446 -26.15 -14.60 -4.02
CA GLY A 446 -25.22 -13.67 -3.38
C GLY A 446 -25.23 -12.29 -4.04
N LEU A 447 -25.30 -12.24 -5.38
CA LEU A 447 -25.48 -10.97 -6.11
C LEU A 447 -26.80 -10.23 -5.77
N CYS A 448 -27.79 -10.88 -5.15
CA CYS A 448 -29.02 -10.25 -4.69
C CYS A 448 -28.89 -9.61 -3.29
N ASN A 449 -27.89 -9.95 -2.49
CA ASN A 449 -27.65 -9.28 -1.19
C ASN A 449 -27.20 -7.81 -1.38
N LEU A 450 -26.59 -7.51 -2.53
CA LEU A 450 -26.01 -6.21 -2.86
C LEU A 450 -26.91 -5.33 -3.73
N ARG A 451 -26.71 -4.01 -3.60
CA ARG A 451 -27.07 -3.02 -4.62
C ARG A 451 -25.95 -2.93 -5.65
N TRP A 452 -26.30 -2.61 -6.89
CA TRP A 452 -25.35 -2.46 -7.99
C TRP A 452 -25.52 -1.10 -8.66
N THR A 453 -24.43 -0.37 -8.83
CA THR A 453 -24.40 0.90 -9.57
C THR A 453 -23.32 0.83 -10.64
N SER A 454 -23.60 1.32 -11.85
CA SER A 454 -22.52 1.52 -12.80
C SER A 454 -21.60 2.64 -12.32
N ILE A 455 -20.34 2.59 -12.75
CA ILE A 455 -19.45 3.75 -12.71
C ILE A 455 -20.02 4.81 -13.68
N ALA A 456 -19.93 6.09 -13.32
CA ALA A 456 -20.35 7.21 -14.17
C ALA A 456 -19.18 8.10 -14.56
N GLU A 457 -18.22 8.28 -13.65
CA GLU A 457 -17.05 9.13 -13.84
C GLU A 457 -15.85 8.46 -13.16
N LEU A 458 -14.67 8.58 -13.76
CA LEU A 458 -13.41 8.25 -13.13
C LEU A 458 -12.51 9.48 -13.30
N THR A 459 -12.73 10.49 -12.45
CA THR A 459 -12.11 11.81 -12.58
C THR A 459 -10.74 11.79 -11.90
N PRO A 460 -9.62 11.95 -12.61
CA PRO A 460 -8.32 12.12 -11.95
C PRO A 460 -8.31 13.36 -11.05
N ILE A 461 -7.53 13.36 -9.96
CA ILE A 461 -7.39 14.56 -9.12
C ILE A 461 -5.94 14.92 -8.76
N VAL A 462 -5.70 16.22 -8.63
CA VAL A 462 -4.56 16.76 -7.88
C VAL A 462 -4.87 16.62 -6.39
N TYR A 463 -4.19 15.67 -5.75
CA TYR A 463 -4.26 15.39 -4.32
C TYR A 463 -3.24 16.23 -3.55
N ALA A 464 -3.66 16.82 -2.43
CA ALA A 464 -2.96 17.91 -1.75
C ALA A 464 -2.52 17.61 -0.29
N HIS A 465 -2.71 16.37 0.18
CA HIS A 465 -2.33 15.94 1.52
C HIS A 465 -1.03 15.12 1.47
N PRO A 466 -0.20 15.12 2.54
CA PRO A 466 1.09 14.43 2.55
C PRO A 466 0.94 12.91 2.50
N PHE A 467 -0.13 12.35 3.06
CA PHE A 467 -0.37 10.91 3.14
C PHE A 467 -1.67 10.49 2.43
N VAL A 468 -1.72 9.23 2.00
CA VAL A 468 -2.92 8.44 1.68
C VAL A 468 -3.08 7.35 2.75
N TYR A 469 -4.28 6.79 2.90
CA TYR A 469 -4.67 6.04 4.10
C TYR A 469 -5.33 4.70 3.74
N ASP A 470 -5.11 3.66 4.54
CA ASP A 470 -5.76 2.35 4.38
C ASP A 470 -6.08 1.68 5.74
N LEU A 471 -6.92 0.64 5.71
CA LEU A 471 -7.32 -0.16 6.88
C LEU A 471 -7.14 -1.66 6.60
N THR A 472 -6.41 -2.38 7.46
CA THR A 472 -6.40 -3.86 7.39
C THR A 472 -7.65 -4.41 8.05
N VAL A 473 -8.41 -5.22 7.30
CA VAL A 473 -9.70 -5.82 7.72
C VAL A 473 -9.66 -7.33 7.45
N PRO A 474 -9.27 -8.15 8.44
CA PRO A 474 -9.07 -9.59 8.26
C PRO A 474 -10.29 -10.33 7.70
N GLY A 475 -10.02 -11.33 6.85
CA GLY A 475 -11.03 -12.18 6.21
C GLY A 475 -11.88 -11.51 5.12
N ALA A 476 -12.07 -10.19 5.16
CA ALA A 476 -12.92 -9.46 4.21
C ALA A 476 -12.18 -8.53 3.25
N GLU A 477 -10.93 -8.12 3.55
CA GLU A 477 -10.06 -7.16 2.82
C GLU A 477 -10.82 -6.14 1.98
N THR A 478 -11.86 -5.55 2.56
CA THR A 478 -12.69 -4.50 1.98
C THR A 478 -13.34 -3.74 3.13
N PHE A 479 -13.68 -2.47 2.92
CA PHE A 479 -14.44 -1.70 3.90
C PHE A 479 -15.22 -0.57 3.22
N LEU A 480 -16.30 -0.14 3.87
CA LEU A 480 -17.23 0.84 3.33
C LEU A 480 -16.68 2.28 3.41
N ALA A 481 -16.04 2.73 2.33
CA ALA A 481 -15.33 4.00 2.25
C ALA A 481 -15.85 4.95 1.16
N GLY A 482 -15.49 6.22 1.24
CA GLY A 482 -15.84 7.26 0.27
C GLY A 482 -17.22 7.88 0.48
N GLN A 483 -17.51 8.94 -0.27
CA GLN A 483 -18.75 9.71 -0.16
C GLN A 483 -19.98 8.83 -0.44
N GLY A 484 -20.65 8.40 0.64
CA GLY A 484 -21.77 7.48 0.64
C GLY A 484 -21.42 5.97 0.51
N GLY A 485 -20.14 5.58 0.54
CA GLY A 485 -19.69 4.18 0.63
C GLY A 485 -19.45 3.42 -0.69
N MET A 486 -18.39 2.59 -0.72
CA MET A 486 -18.02 1.50 -1.67
C MET A 486 -16.85 0.65 -1.08
N PHE A 487 -16.34 -0.39 -1.78
CA PHE A 487 -15.42 -1.44 -1.27
C PHE A 487 -14.10 -1.62 -2.12
N VAL A 488 -12.96 -2.04 -1.52
CA VAL A 488 -11.54 -1.91 -2.04
C VAL A 488 -10.55 -3.04 -1.56
N HIS A 489 -9.38 -3.40 -2.17
CA HIS A 489 -8.70 -4.75 -1.98
C HIS A 489 -7.19 -5.00 -2.48
N ASN A 490 -6.48 -6.15 -2.18
CA ASN A 490 -5.37 -6.94 -2.93
C ASN A 490 -3.90 -7.22 -2.40
N THR A 491 -3.43 -8.50 -2.35
CA THR A 491 -2.19 -9.17 -2.94
C THR A 491 -2.17 -10.71 -2.67
N PHE A 492 -1.89 -11.64 -3.62
CA PHE A 492 -2.38 -13.03 -3.40
C PHE A 492 -1.57 -14.29 -3.80
N VAL A 493 -0.83 -14.29 -4.92
CA VAL A 493 -0.37 -15.57 -5.52
C VAL A 493 0.67 -16.31 -4.67
N MET A 494 1.71 -15.60 -4.20
CA MET A 494 2.78 -16.22 -3.39
C MET A 494 2.24 -16.75 -2.05
N ALA A 495 1.35 -15.97 -1.40
CA ALA A 495 0.73 -16.35 -0.14
C ALA A 495 -0.05 -17.67 -0.26
N LYS A 496 -0.85 -17.84 -1.33
CA LYS A 496 -1.59 -19.09 -1.56
C LYS A 496 -0.73 -20.31 -1.94
N ILE A 497 0.55 -20.12 -2.30
CA ILE A 497 1.51 -21.21 -2.40
C ILE A 497 2.06 -21.55 -1.00
N PHE A 498 2.42 -20.55 -0.18
CA PHE A 498 2.85 -20.73 1.21
C PHE A 498 1.80 -21.52 2.04
N GLU A 499 0.51 -21.16 1.95
CA GLU A 499 -0.60 -21.91 2.55
C GLU A 499 -0.64 -23.39 2.12
N GLN A 500 -0.34 -23.71 0.85
CA GLN A 500 -0.45 -25.09 0.35
C GLN A 500 0.82 -25.91 0.53
N VAL A 501 1.95 -25.26 0.82
CA VAL A 501 3.26 -25.90 1.04
C VAL A 501 3.55 -26.14 2.54
N GLN A 502 3.03 -25.30 3.44
CA GLN A 502 3.09 -25.50 4.91
C GLN A 502 4.52 -25.59 5.50
N ARG A 503 5.49 -24.87 4.92
CA ARG A 503 6.90 -24.88 5.34
C ARG A 503 7.47 -23.46 5.50
N PRO A 504 8.46 -23.25 6.39
CA PRO A 504 9.17 -21.97 6.51
C PRO A 504 9.62 -21.43 5.16
N THR A 505 9.43 -20.12 4.94
CA THR A 505 9.64 -19.51 3.63
C THR A 505 10.50 -18.25 3.70
N LEU A 506 11.44 -18.13 2.77
CA LEU A 506 12.22 -16.93 2.52
C LEU A 506 11.72 -16.30 1.21
N VAL A 507 11.46 -15.00 1.21
CA VAL A 507 11.11 -14.22 0.01
C VAL A 507 12.21 -13.20 -0.24
N LEU A 508 13.04 -13.42 -1.25
CA LEU A 508 14.20 -12.60 -1.55
C LEU A 508 13.90 -11.59 -2.67
N ALA A 509 14.09 -10.30 -2.40
CA ALA A 509 13.92 -9.22 -3.37
C ALA A 509 15.13 -8.28 -3.44
N HIS A 510 15.33 -7.60 -4.58
CA HIS A 510 16.58 -6.91 -4.90
C HIS A 510 16.76 -5.51 -4.29
N ASN A 511 15.72 -4.91 -3.71
CA ASN A 511 15.77 -3.54 -3.17
C ASN A 511 14.92 -3.40 -1.88
N LYS A 512 15.26 -2.43 -1.00
CA LYS A 512 14.57 -2.23 0.30
C LYS A 512 13.06 -1.96 0.11
N THR A 513 12.67 -1.12 -0.86
CA THR A 513 11.26 -0.72 -1.08
C THR A 513 10.34 -1.89 -1.41
N LEU A 514 10.77 -2.78 -2.31
CA LEU A 514 10.03 -3.98 -2.70
C LEU A 514 9.93 -5.00 -1.56
N VAL A 515 10.96 -5.11 -0.71
CA VAL A 515 10.90 -5.90 0.53
C VAL A 515 9.84 -5.35 1.49
N SER A 516 9.81 -4.03 1.73
CA SER A 516 8.82 -3.43 2.63
C SER A 516 7.38 -3.56 2.11
N GLN A 517 7.17 -3.41 0.79
CA GLN A 517 5.87 -3.63 0.15
C GLN A 517 5.40 -5.08 0.33
N LEU A 518 6.24 -6.05 -0.04
CA LEU A 518 5.92 -7.47 0.12
C LEU A 518 5.71 -7.86 1.58
N TRP A 519 6.51 -7.34 2.52
CA TRP A 519 6.37 -7.64 3.95
C TRP A 519 5.03 -7.17 4.54
N ALA A 520 4.65 -5.93 4.27
CA ALA A 520 3.36 -5.40 4.71
C ALA A 520 2.21 -6.22 4.10
N GLU A 521 2.25 -6.44 2.78
CA GLU A 521 1.26 -7.24 2.07
C GLU A 521 1.19 -8.67 2.66
N PHE A 522 2.29 -9.41 2.83
CA PHE A 522 2.26 -10.75 3.43
C PHE A 522 1.71 -10.78 4.87
N ARG A 523 1.96 -9.75 5.69
CA ARG A 523 1.47 -9.69 7.07
C ARG A 523 -0.05 -9.59 7.14
N ASP A 524 -0.70 -8.96 6.17
CA ASP A 524 -2.15 -8.88 6.07
C ASP A 524 -2.80 -10.24 5.73
N PHE A 525 -2.21 -11.04 4.84
CA PHE A 525 -2.77 -12.35 4.42
C PHE A 525 -2.51 -13.49 5.40
N LEU A 526 -1.55 -13.31 6.33
CA LEU A 526 -1.01 -14.37 7.17
C LEU A 526 -0.95 -13.94 8.65
N PRO A 527 -2.04 -13.43 9.24
CA PRO A 527 -2.03 -12.80 10.57
C PRO A 527 -1.62 -13.76 11.70
N ASP A 528 -1.87 -15.07 11.53
CA ASP A 528 -1.45 -16.10 12.48
C ASP A 528 0.06 -16.41 12.40
N ALA A 529 0.71 -16.19 11.25
CA ALA A 529 2.09 -16.60 10.98
C ALA A 529 3.12 -15.53 11.42
N ALA A 530 4.39 -15.91 11.58
CA ALA A 530 5.47 -14.95 11.75
C ALA A 530 5.90 -14.39 10.39
N VAL A 531 5.34 -13.24 10.01
CA VAL A 531 5.77 -12.50 8.82
C VAL A 531 6.80 -11.44 9.21
N GLU A 532 8.06 -11.70 8.91
CA GLU A 532 9.22 -10.97 9.44
C GLU A 532 10.01 -10.28 8.31
N MET A 533 10.72 -9.19 8.62
CA MET A 533 11.52 -8.44 7.64
C MET A 533 13.02 -8.53 7.94
N PHE A 534 13.83 -8.88 6.93
CA PHE A 534 15.28 -9.00 7.05
C PHE A 534 16.04 -8.21 5.98
N ILE A 535 16.30 -6.94 6.27
CA ILE A 535 17.09 -6.03 5.42
C ILE A 535 18.38 -5.60 6.12
N SER A 536 19.20 -4.80 5.44
CA SER A 536 20.36 -4.17 6.09
C SER A 536 19.88 -3.13 7.11
N TYR A 537 20.23 -3.36 8.36
CA TYR A 537 20.12 -2.44 9.50
C TYR A 537 20.95 -1.17 9.38
N TYR A 538 21.79 -1.02 8.36
CA TYR A 538 22.43 0.26 8.09
C TYR A 538 21.51 1.17 7.26
N ASP A 539 21.37 2.42 7.70
CA ASP A 539 20.73 3.51 6.95
C ASP A 539 21.75 4.19 6.04
N GLU A 540 22.86 4.66 6.61
CA GLU A 540 24.07 5.06 5.88
C GLU A 540 25.18 4.04 6.12
N TYR A 541 25.92 3.66 5.07
CA TYR A 541 27.02 2.68 5.15
C TYR A 541 28.13 2.97 4.14
N THR A 542 29.26 3.45 4.65
CA THR A 542 30.54 3.54 3.93
C THR A 542 31.40 2.34 4.34
N PRO A 543 31.68 1.39 3.43
CA PRO A 543 32.54 0.26 3.75
C PRO A 543 34.01 0.67 3.86
N GLU A 544 34.74 0.06 4.81
CA GLU A 544 36.21 0.19 4.91
C GLU A 544 36.87 -0.09 3.54
N ALA A 545 37.70 0.82 3.04
CA ALA A 545 38.31 0.69 1.72
C ALA A 545 39.67 1.39 1.65
N TYR A 546 40.48 0.99 0.69
CA TYR A 546 41.73 1.66 0.34
C TYR A 546 41.79 1.86 -1.17
N VAL A 547 42.27 3.03 -1.62
CA VAL A 547 42.37 3.42 -3.02
C VAL A 547 43.85 3.67 -3.33
N PRO A 548 44.60 2.65 -3.79
CA PRO A 548 46.07 2.74 -3.93
C PRO A 548 46.53 3.87 -4.86
N SER A 549 45.76 4.19 -5.91
CA SER A 549 46.06 5.27 -6.86
C SER A 549 45.95 6.68 -6.28
N LYS A 550 45.50 6.82 -5.02
CA LYS A 550 45.41 8.09 -4.28
C LYS A 550 46.07 8.04 -2.89
N ASP A 551 46.62 6.89 -2.50
CA ASP A 551 46.97 6.53 -1.11
C ASP A 551 45.86 6.88 -0.09
N LEU A 552 44.59 6.78 -0.51
CA LEU A 552 43.44 7.16 0.30
C LEU A 552 42.85 5.95 1.00
N TYR A 553 42.97 5.90 2.32
CA TYR A 553 42.21 5.01 3.19
C TYR A 553 40.87 5.67 3.56
N ILE A 554 39.81 4.86 3.57
CA ILE A 554 38.42 5.26 3.86
C ILE A 554 37.96 4.42 5.04
N GLU A 555 37.57 5.08 6.13
CA GLU A 555 37.09 4.40 7.34
C GLU A 555 35.66 3.87 7.19
N LYS A 556 35.32 2.92 8.06
CA LYS A 556 33.96 2.38 8.16
C LYS A 556 33.08 3.38 8.91
N GLU A 557 32.33 4.19 8.16
CA GLU A 557 31.26 5.03 8.71
C GLU A 557 29.91 4.32 8.50
N ALA A 558 29.12 4.18 9.56
CA ALA A 558 27.83 3.51 9.49
C ALA A 558 26.87 4.00 10.57
N SER A 559 25.60 4.22 10.20
CA SER A 559 24.50 4.45 11.14
C SER A 559 23.61 3.21 11.20
N ILE A 560 23.32 2.73 12.42
CA ILE A 560 22.45 1.58 12.66
C ILE A 560 21.03 2.08 12.93
N ASN A 561 20.05 1.37 12.35
CA ASN A 561 18.63 1.56 12.56
C ASN A 561 18.11 0.52 13.55
N GLU A 562 17.79 0.97 14.77
CA GLU A 562 17.36 0.14 15.89
C GLU A 562 16.03 -0.60 15.66
N GLU A 563 15.15 -0.12 14.77
CA GLU A 563 13.94 -0.86 14.42
C GLU A 563 14.26 -2.00 13.43
N ILE A 564 15.09 -1.75 12.42
CA ILE A 564 15.51 -2.81 11.49
C ILE A 564 16.29 -3.89 12.24
N ASP A 565 17.13 -3.56 13.23
CA ASP A 565 17.86 -4.59 13.98
C ASP A 565 16.97 -5.41 14.91
N ARG A 566 15.97 -4.79 15.57
CA ARG A 566 14.89 -5.51 16.26
C ARG A 566 14.21 -6.52 15.33
N LEU A 567 13.84 -6.10 14.11
CA LEU A 567 13.17 -6.97 13.13
C LEU A 567 14.09 -8.12 12.66
N ARG A 568 15.40 -7.90 12.53
CA ARG A 568 16.38 -8.97 12.24
C ARG A 568 16.50 -9.97 13.40
N HIS A 569 16.44 -9.49 14.65
CA HIS A 569 16.39 -10.34 15.84
C HIS A 569 15.08 -11.14 15.93
N ALA A 570 13.93 -10.53 15.64
CA ALA A 570 12.64 -11.22 15.56
C ALA A 570 12.64 -12.31 14.47
N ALA A 571 13.08 -11.96 13.25
CA ALA A 571 13.22 -12.88 12.12
C ALA A 571 14.07 -14.12 12.43
N THR A 572 15.22 -13.94 13.09
CA THR A 572 16.10 -15.05 13.47
C THR A 572 15.57 -15.88 14.65
N GLN A 573 14.85 -15.26 15.59
CA GLN A 573 14.20 -15.96 16.70
C GLN A 573 12.95 -16.75 16.27
N ALA A 574 12.20 -16.26 15.29
CA ALA A 574 11.02 -16.94 14.76
C ALA A 574 11.37 -18.35 14.23
N LEU A 575 12.50 -18.49 13.53
CA LEU A 575 12.96 -19.77 12.96
C LEU A 575 13.29 -20.84 14.02
N PHE A 576 13.74 -20.44 15.22
CA PHE A 576 13.98 -21.38 16.34
C PHE A 576 12.73 -21.72 17.14
N THR A 577 11.71 -20.85 17.12
CA THR A 577 10.53 -20.95 18.00
C THR A 577 9.30 -21.54 17.31
N ARG A 578 9.20 -21.44 15.98
CA ARG A 578 8.00 -21.83 15.22
C ARG A 578 8.31 -22.20 13.76
N GLN A 579 7.34 -22.80 13.07
CA GLN A 579 7.49 -23.40 11.73
C GLN A 579 6.67 -22.69 10.65
N ASP A 580 5.77 -21.82 11.07
CA ASP A 580 4.91 -20.96 10.28
C ASP A 580 5.55 -19.56 10.16
N VAL A 581 6.72 -19.53 9.54
CA VAL A 581 7.56 -18.33 9.36
C VAL A 581 7.65 -17.98 7.87
N LEU A 582 7.41 -16.72 7.53
CA LEU A 582 7.71 -16.13 6.22
C LEU A 582 8.59 -14.89 6.42
N ILE A 583 9.84 -14.95 5.97
CA ILE A 583 10.76 -13.81 6.07
C ILE A 583 10.87 -13.15 4.70
N VAL A 584 10.57 -11.86 4.61
CA VAL A 584 10.84 -11.06 3.40
C VAL A 584 12.18 -10.36 3.58
N ALA A 585 13.13 -10.62 2.68
CA ALA A 585 14.51 -10.23 2.84
C ALA A 585 15.10 -9.57 1.60
N SER A 586 16.09 -8.70 1.83
CA SER A 586 17.00 -8.27 0.77
C SER A 586 18.19 -9.23 0.68
N VAL A 587 19.14 -8.94 -0.22
CA VAL A 587 20.44 -9.65 -0.27
C VAL A 587 21.22 -9.63 1.05
N SER A 588 20.79 -8.91 2.10
CA SER A 588 21.32 -9.11 3.46
C SER A 588 21.19 -10.56 3.96
N ALA A 589 20.26 -11.37 3.44
CA ALA A 589 20.09 -12.77 3.83
C ALA A 589 21.33 -13.65 3.55
N ILE A 590 22.16 -13.29 2.57
CA ILE A 590 23.38 -14.04 2.20
C ILE A 590 24.67 -13.50 2.85
N PHE A 591 24.57 -12.54 3.77
CA PHE A 591 25.72 -12.00 4.52
C PHE A 591 25.92 -12.74 5.85
N GLY A 592 27.15 -12.66 6.35
CA GLY A 592 27.56 -13.32 7.59
C GLY A 592 26.70 -12.97 8.81
N LEU A 593 26.31 -14.00 9.55
CA LEU A 593 25.78 -13.97 10.92
C LEU A 593 26.69 -14.84 11.82
N GLY A 594 26.42 -14.85 13.13
CA GLY A 594 27.01 -15.86 14.02
C GLY A 594 26.45 -17.26 13.73
N SER A 595 27.07 -18.29 14.32
CA SER A 595 26.60 -19.67 14.11
C SER A 595 25.19 -19.87 14.69
N PRO A 596 24.22 -20.43 13.93
CA PRO A 596 22.88 -20.73 14.44
C PRO A 596 22.92 -21.73 15.61
N HIS A 597 23.86 -22.67 15.58
CA HIS A 597 24.11 -23.62 16.66
C HIS A 597 24.55 -22.91 17.95
N ASP A 598 25.51 -22.00 17.87
CA ASP A 598 25.97 -21.24 19.05
C ASP A 598 24.85 -20.33 19.55
N TYR A 599 24.18 -19.58 18.66
CA TYR A 599 23.07 -18.69 18.96
C TYR A 599 21.93 -19.41 19.71
N GLY A 600 21.58 -20.62 19.29
CA GLY A 600 20.60 -21.48 19.95
C GLY A 600 21.09 -22.14 21.26
N GLN A 601 22.39 -22.42 21.39
CA GLN A 601 22.94 -23.05 22.60
C GLN A 601 23.12 -22.10 23.78
N VAL A 602 23.32 -20.80 23.54
CA VAL A 602 23.53 -19.82 24.62
C VAL A 602 22.24 -19.25 25.23
N VAL A 603 21.07 -19.60 24.67
CA VAL A 603 19.74 -19.15 25.12
C VAL A 603 19.53 -19.47 26.60
N ILE A 604 19.10 -18.47 27.38
CA ILE A 604 18.80 -18.63 28.79
C ILE A 604 17.31 -18.93 28.96
N SER A 605 16.98 -20.22 29.02
CA SER A 605 15.67 -20.66 29.55
C SER A 605 15.58 -20.39 31.06
N LEU A 606 14.43 -19.88 31.50
CA LEU A 606 14.07 -19.66 32.91
C LEU A 606 12.64 -20.13 33.17
N ARG A 607 12.43 -20.83 34.29
CA ARG A 607 11.12 -21.35 34.72
C ARG A 607 10.74 -20.88 36.10
N GLN A 608 9.44 -20.63 36.29
CA GLN A 608 8.86 -20.39 37.61
C GLN A 608 9.06 -21.61 38.51
N GLY A 609 9.51 -21.40 39.75
CA GLY A 609 9.84 -22.46 40.71
C GLY A 609 11.16 -23.19 40.44
N GLU A 610 12.02 -22.71 39.54
CA GLU A 610 13.39 -23.24 39.43
C GLU A 610 14.35 -22.55 40.40
N VAL A 611 15.33 -23.31 40.91
CA VAL A 611 16.42 -22.76 41.74
C VAL A 611 17.49 -22.17 40.83
N ARG A 612 17.52 -20.84 40.72
CA ARG A 612 18.44 -20.06 39.89
C ARG A 612 19.05 -18.91 40.68
N ASN A 613 20.34 -19.01 40.99
CA ASN A 613 21.05 -17.91 41.66
C ASN A 613 21.11 -16.65 40.77
N ARG A 614 20.52 -15.55 41.27
CA ARG A 614 20.44 -14.25 40.57
C ARG A 614 21.80 -13.77 40.07
N ASP A 615 22.81 -13.72 40.92
CA ASP A 615 24.11 -13.14 40.59
C ASP A 615 24.90 -13.97 39.54
N LYS A 616 24.61 -15.27 39.43
CA LYS A 616 25.06 -16.12 38.31
C LYS A 616 24.31 -15.75 37.02
N LEU A 617 22.99 -15.57 37.07
CA LEU A 617 22.17 -15.16 35.92
C LEU A 617 22.62 -13.79 35.34
N LEU A 618 22.94 -12.81 36.20
CA LEU A 618 23.47 -11.51 35.73
C LEU A 618 24.73 -11.67 34.87
N ARG A 619 25.61 -12.62 35.21
CA ARG A 619 26.82 -12.91 34.40
C ARG A 619 26.47 -13.59 33.08
N GLN A 620 25.48 -14.47 33.07
CA GLN A 620 25.00 -15.10 31.83
C GLN A 620 24.39 -14.06 30.86
N LEU A 621 23.70 -13.04 31.37
CA LEU A 621 23.19 -11.93 30.55
C LEU A 621 24.33 -11.09 29.94
N ILE A 622 25.37 -10.77 30.71
CA ILE A 622 26.57 -10.09 30.20
C ILE A 622 27.28 -10.95 29.13
N ASP A 623 27.40 -12.25 29.37
CA ASP A 623 27.98 -13.18 28.38
C ASP A 623 27.14 -13.28 27.09
N LEU A 624 25.81 -13.04 27.18
CA LEU A 624 24.87 -12.87 26.06
C LEU A 624 24.89 -11.47 25.40
N GLN A 625 25.87 -10.62 25.73
CA GLN A 625 26.03 -9.25 25.22
C GLN A 625 24.98 -8.23 25.72
N PHE A 626 24.23 -8.53 26.79
CA PHE A 626 23.36 -7.53 27.43
C PHE A 626 24.16 -6.58 28.31
N GLU A 627 23.84 -5.29 28.24
CA GLU A 627 24.44 -4.26 29.09
C GLU A 627 23.67 -4.09 30.41
N ARG A 628 24.37 -3.86 31.53
CA ARG A 628 23.71 -3.49 32.79
C ARG A 628 23.50 -1.97 32.84
N ASN A 629 22.26 -1.52 32.68
CA ASN A 629 21.91 -0.11 32.79
C ASN A 629 20.72 0.09 33.74
N ASP A 630 21.01 0.53 34.97
CA ASP A 630 19.99 0.77 36.00
C ASP A 630 19.25 2.12 35.84
N ILE A 631 19.71 2.99 34.92
CA ILE A 631 19.17 4.34 34.67
C ILE A 631 18.38 4.38 33.36
N ASP A 632 19.03 4.07 32.24
CA ASP A 632 18.46 4.13 30.90
C ASP A 632 18.18 2.71 30.39
N PHE A 633 16.90 2.34 30.35
CA PHE A 633 16.47 0.94 30.29
C PHE A 633 15.87 0.62 28.92
N HIS A 634 16.74 0.51 27.92
CA HIS A 634 16.40 0.22 26.53
C HIS A 634 16.63 -1.25 26.15
N ARG A 635 16.31 -1.62 24.90
CA ARG A 635 16.51 -2.98 24.35
C ARG A 635 17.96 -3.43 24.51
N GLY A 636 18.17 -4.71 24.83
CA GLY A 636 19.50 -5.27 25.09
C GLY A 636 20.10 -4.93 26.46
N THR A 637 19.31 -4.34 27.38
CA THR A 637 19.78 -4.03 28.75
C THR A 637 19.12 -4.87 29.83
N PHE A 638 19.73 -4.90 31.02
CA PHE A 638 19.10 -5.36 32.26
C PHE A 638 19.41 -4.44 33.45
N ARG A 639 18.53 -4.45 34.46
CA ARG A 639 18.68 -3.70 35.72
C ARG A 639 18.24 -4.52 36.92
N VAL A 640 18.76 -4.19 38.10
CA VAL A 640 18.50 -4.95 39.35
C VAL A 640 17.93 -4.04 40.43
N ARG A 641 16.73 -4.40 40.94
CA ARG A 641 16.00 -3.66 41.98
C ARG A 641 15.71 -4.61 43.14
N GLY A 642 16.68 -4.73 44.04
CA GLY A 642 16.62 -5.70 45.15
C GLY A 642 16.59 -7.14 44.62
N ASP A 643 15.51 -7.86 44.92
CA ASP A 643 15.31 -9.25 44.49
C ASP A 643 14.50 -9.35 43.18
N THR A 644 14.36 -8.23 42.46
CA THR A 644 13.82 -8.16 41.10
C THR A 644 14.91 -7.89 40.07
N LEU A 645 14.90 -8.66 38.98
CA LEU A 645 15.70 -8.44 37.77
C LEU A 645 14.75 -8.08 36.63
N ASP A 646 14.90 -6.88 36.06
CA ASP A 646 14.23 -6.50 34.82
C ASP A 646 15.22 -6.63 33.65
N VAL A 647 14.78 -7.20 32.51
CA VAL A 647 15.56 -7.38 31.27
C VAL A 647 14.74 -6.91 30.07
N VAL A 648 15.32 -6.19 29.10
CA VAL A 648 14.65 -5.90 27.81
C VAL A 648 15.30 -6.75 26.69
N PRO A 649 14.62 -7.79 26.17
CA PRO A 649 15.13 -8.59 25.05
C PRO A 649 15.38 -7.75 23.79
N ALA A 650 16.43 -8.04 23.02
CA ALA A 650 16.77 -7.26 21.81
C ALA A 650 15.69 -7.32 20.71
N ASN A 651 14.90 -8.40 20.65
CA ASN A 651 13.79 -8.57 19.71
C ASN A 651 12.49 -7.85 20.15
N SER A 652 12.43 -7.31 21.37
CA SER A 652 11.20 -6.93 22.06
C SER A 652 11.21 -5.49 22.55
N GLU A 653 10.03 -4.89 22.64
CA GLU A 653 9.81 -3.63 23.39
C GLU A 653 9.24 -3.90 24.78
N ILE A 654 8.54 -5.03 24.94
CA ILE A 654 8.08 -5.54 26.23
C ILE A 654 9.28 -6.08 27.00
N ALA A 655 9.40 -5.67 28.27
CA ALA A 655 10.44 -6.10 29.19
C ALA A 655 9.98 -7.32 30.03
N LEU A 656 10.96 -8.08 30.51
CA LEU A 656 10.78 -9.27 31.34
C LEU A 656 11.21 -8.94 32.78
N ARG A 657 10.29 -9.10 33.73
CA ARG A 657 10.52 -9.00 35.17
C ARG A 657 10.61 -10.41 35.76
N ILE A 658 11.74 -10.71 36.39
CA ILE A 658 12.04 -11.98 37.05
C ILE A 658 12.21 -11.66 38.54
N GLU A 659 11.37 -12.25 39.38
CA GLU A 659 11.33 -12.00 40.82
C GLU A 659 11.84 -13.22 41.58
N PHE A 660 12.73 -13.00 42.55
CA PHE A 660 13.44 -14.05 43.28
C PHE A 660 13.02 -14.09 44.75
N TRP A 661 12.81 -15.30 45.26
CA TRP A 661 12.77 -15.58 46.69
C TRP A 661 14.08 -16.29 47.09
N GLY A 662 15.10 -15.50 47.38
CA GLY A 662 16.46 -15.99 47.62
C GLY A 662 17.12 -16.49 46.33
N ASP A 663 17.23 -17.81 46.18
CA ASP A 663 17.76 -18.48 44.98
C ASP A 663 16.65 -19.16 44.14
N GLU A 664 15.36 -18.98 44.45
CA GLU A 664 14.22 -19.54 43.70
C GLU A 664 13.50 -18.45 42.87
N ILE A 665 13.09 -18.74 41.63
CA ILE A 665 12.29 -17.82 40.81
C ILE A 665 10.82 -17.91 41.22
N GLU A 666 10.32 -16.95 41.99
CA GLU A 666 8.93 -16.91 42.47
C GLU A 666 7.95 -16.61 41.32
N ARG A 667 8.30 -15.66 40.45
CA ARG A 667 7.42 -15.17 39.37
C ARG A 667 8.21 -14.62 38.18
N ILE A 668 7.64 -14.80 36.99
CA ILE A 668 8.12 -14.20 35.74
C ILE A 668 6.93 -13.45 35.10
N SER A 669 7.13 -12.18 34.76
CA SER A 669 6.11 -11.28 34.24
C SER A 669 6.63 -10.49 33.05
N GLU A 670 5.83 -10.36 32.01
CA GLU A 670 6.01 -9.37 30.94
C GLU A 670 5.42 -8.03 31.39
N PHE A 671 6.15 -6.94 31.15
CA PHE A 671 5.76 -5.60 31.55
C PHE A 671 6.26 -4.53 30.57
N ASP A 672 5.56 -3.42 30.45
CA ASP A 672 6.00 -2.28 29.64
C ASP A 672 7.16 -1.52 30.35
N PRO A 673 8.34 -1.35 29.74
CA PRO A 673 9.46 -0.62 30.35
C PRO A 673 9.18 0.87 30.62
N LEU A 674 8.25 1.50 29.89
CA LEU A 674 7.91 2.92 30.00
C LEU A 674 6.91 3.19 31.13
N THR A 675 5.74 2.54 31.12
CA THR A 675 4.72 2.73 32.18
C THR A 675 5.00 1.91 33.43
N GLY A 676 5.65 0.75 33.29
CA GLY A 676 5.83 -0.24 34.36
C GLY A 676 4.67 -1.22 34.53
N GLU A 677 3.62 -1.16 33.70
CA GLU A 677 2.44 -2.02 33.78
C GLU A 677 2.75 -3.48 33.44
N ILE A 678 2.22 -4.42 34.24
CA ILE A 678 2.39 -5.87 34.02
C ILE A 678 1.33 -6.37 33.05
N LEU A 679 1.77 -6.76 31.85
CA LEU A 679 0.92 -7.16 30.73
C LEU A 679 0.48 -8.63 30.83
N THR A 680 1.36 -9.53 31.28
CA THR A 680 1.09 -10.99 31.32
C THR A 680 2.08 -11.70 32.25
N GLN A 681 1.67 -12.79 32.89
CA GLN A 681 2.57 -13.68 33.64
C GLN A 681 2.97 -14.90 32.79
N ARG A 682 4.22 -15.35 32.90
CA ARG A 682 4.79 -16.47 32.15
C ARG A 682 5.31 -17.55 33.09
N THR A 683 5.16 -18.82 32.70
CA THR A 683 5.67 -19.98 33.45
C THR A 683 7.05 -20.44 32.97
N ASN A 684 7.39 -20.15 31.71
CA ASN A 684 8.71 -20.35 31.08
C ASN A 684 8.96 -19.15 30.15
N ILE A 685 10.20 -18.66 30.11
CA ILE A 685 10.71 -17.72 29.10
C ILE A 685 12.06 -18.20 28.58
N ASP A 686 12.42 -17.75 27.39
CA ASP A 686 13.70 -18.03 26.75
C ASP A 686 14.33 -16.70 26.31
N ILE A 687 15.47 -16.34 26.92
CA ILE A 687 16.18 -15.08 26.63
C ILE A 687 17.29 -15.38 25.61
N TYR A 688 17.12 -14.84 24.40
CA TYR A 688 18.05 -14.95 23.28
C TYR A 688 19.19 -13.91 23.38
N PRO A 689 20.32 -14.12 22.66
CA PRO A 689 21.40 -13.14 22.54
C PRO A 689 20.95 -11.71 22.19
N ALA A 690 21.62 -10.72 22.79
CA ALA A 690 21.41 -9.31 22.43
C ALA A 690 22.10 -8.89 21.11
N LYS A 691 22.88 -9.79 20.48
CA LYS A 691 23.56 -9.61 19.18
C LYS A 691 23.65 -10.94 18.44
N HIS A 692 23.60 -10.96 17.10
CA HIS A 692 23.78 -12.20 16.32
C HIS A 692 25.16 -12.84 16.45
N PHE A 693 26.19 -12.07 16.81
CA PHE A 693 27.55 -12.56 17.03
C PHE A 693 27.83 -12.68 18.54
N VAL A 694 27.76 -13.90 19.07
CA VAL A 694 28.18 -14.23 20.44
C VAL A 694 29.34 -15.21 20.38
N THR A 695 30.45 -14.89 21.03
CA THR A 695 31.62 -15.78 21.16
C THR A 695 31.84 -16.09 22.64
N THR A 696 31.88 -17.38 23.00
CA THR A 696 32.18 -17.76 24.40
C THR A 696 33.62 -17.43 24.75
N LYS A 697 33.92 -17.15 26.03
CA LYS A 697 35.27 -16.75 26.47
C LYS A 697 36.35 -17.79 26.12
N ASP A 698 36.00 -19.07 26.10
CA ASP A 698 36.93 -20.13 25.66
C ASP A 698 37.21 -20.08 24.15
N LYS A 699 36.17 -19.88 23.31
CA LYS A 699 36.36 -19.66 21.86
C LYS A 699 37.15 -18.38 21.59
N LEU A 700 36.87 -17.28 22.31
CA LEU A 700 37.58 -16.01 22.20
C LEU A 700 39.08 -16.16 22.53
N ASN A 701 39.42 -16.87 23.60
CA ASN A 701 40.82 -17.16 23.96
C ASN A 701 41.56 -17.99 22.90
N ILE A 702 40.86 -18.87 22.17
CA ILE A 702 41.41 -19.63 21.04
C ILE A 702 41.55 -18.72 19.81
N ALA A 703 40.55 -17.90 19.52
CA ALA A 703 40.54 -16.95 18.42
C ALA A 703 41.69 -15.93 18.52
N VAL A 704 41.87 -15.31 19.70
CA VAL A 704 42.96 -14.36 19.99
C VAL A 704 44.34 -14.96 19.67
N ARG A 705 44.59 -16.22 20.05
CA ARG A 705 45.85 -16.92 19.71
C ARG A 705 45.97 -17.18 18.21
N SER A 706 44.90 -17.67 17.58
CA SER A 706 44.88 -17.92 16.14
C SER A 706 45.09 -16.65 15.30
N ILE A 707 44.62 -15.49 15.76
CA ILE A 707 44.88 -14.18 15.16
C ILE A 707 46.35 -13.76 15.35
N GLN A 708 46.94 -14.00 16.53
CA GLN A 708 48.37 -13.76 16.79
C GLN A 708 49.28 -14.64 15.92
N ASP A 709 48.92 -15.90 15.72
CA ASP A 709 49.67 -16.83 14.86
C ASP A 709 49.60 -16.41 13.38
N GLU A 710 48.41 -16.09 12.85
CA GLU A 710 48.25 -15.60 11.46
C GLU A 710 48.96 -14.25 11.25
N LEU A 711 48.91 -13.34 12.23
CA LEU A 711 49.69 -12.10 12.20
C LEU A 711 51.19 -12.40 12.15
N GLY A 712 51.67 -13.33 12.97
CA GLY A 712 53.07 -13.76 12.99
C GLY A 712 53.54 -14.37 11.66
N GLU A 713 52.67 -15.05 10.92
CA GLU A 713 52.94 -15.55 9.57
C GLU A 713 52.91 -14.43 8.51
N ARG A 714 51.83 -13.64 8.46
CA ARG A 714 51.65 -12.57 7.46
C ARG A 714 52.70 -11.47 7.57
N LEU A 715 53.18 -11.15 8.79
CA LEU A 715 54.29 -10.20 8.95
C LEU A 715 55.60 -10.72 8.36
N ARG A 716 55.95 -12.00 8.59
CA ARG A 716 57.14 -12.62 7.99
C ARG A 716 57.07 -12.65 6.46
N GLU A 717 55.88 -12.90 5.90
CA GLU A 717 55.65 -12.83 4.45
C GLU A 717 55.88 -11.42 3.90
N LEU A 718 55.26 -10.40 4.51
CA LEU A 718 55.37 -9.00 4.07
C LEU A 718 56.79 -8.46 4.22
N GLU A 719 57.46 -8.72 5.35
CA GLU A 719 58.85 -8.31 5.59
C GLU A 719 59.81 -8.97 4.59
N THR A 720 59.66 -10.27 4.31
CA THR A 720 60.46 -10.99 3.31
C THR A 720 60.19 -10.49 1.89
N GLY A 721 58.94 -10.09 1.60
CA GLY A 721 58.54 -9.46 0.34
C GLY A 721 58.92 -7.98 0.20
N GLY A 722 59.61 -7.38 1.19
CA GLY A 722 60.01 -5.97 1.18
C GLY A 722 58.87 -4.97 1.47
N LYS A 723 57.66 -5.45 1.81
CA LYS A 723 56.47 -4.67 2.15
C LYS A 723 56.50 -4.19 3.61
N VAL A 724 57.53 -3.42 3.95
CA VAL A 724 57.82 -2.99 5.34
C VAL A 724 56.76 -2.03 5.89
N LEU A 725 56.17 -1.17 5.04
CA LEU A 725 55.12 -0.23 5.45
C LEU A 725 53.82 -0.96 5.78
N GLU A 726 53.44 -1.92 4.94
CA GLU A 726 52.29 -2.78 5.09
C GLU A 726 52.42 -3.67 6.32
N ALA A 727 53.61 -4.23 6.57
CA ALA A 727 53.90 -4.99 7.78
C ALA A 727 53.75 -4.13 9.06
N ALA A 728 54.32 -2.93 9.08
CA ALA A 728 54.19 -2.01 10.21
C ALA A 728 52.72 -1.60 10.48
N ARG A 729 51.99 -1.24 9.41
CA ARG A 729 50.56 -0.89 9.44
C ARG A 729 49.70 -2.03 9.99
N LEU A 730 49.90 -3.24 9.46
CA LEU A 730 49.16 -4.45 9.86
C LEU A 730 49.42 -4.80 11.32
N LYS A 731 50.69 -4.75 11.74
CA LYS A 731 51.10 -5.01 13.12
C LYS A 731 50.47 -4.03 14.10
N GLN A 732 50.54 -2.73 13.83
CA GLN A 732 50.00 -1.71 14.72
C GLN A 732 48.48 -1.88 14.92
N ARG A 733 47.72 -2.07 13.83
CA ARG A 733 46.26 -2.23 13.93
C ARG A 733 45.86 -3.56 14.57
N THR A 734 46.44 -4.67 14.14
CA THR A 734 46.03 -6.00 14.65
C THR A 734 46.40 -6.17 16.12
N MET A 735 47.53 -5.61 16.59
CA MET A 735 47.87 -5.62 18.01
C MET A 735 46.87 -4.79 18.85
N TYR A 736 46.44 -3.62 18.37
CA TYR A 736 45.41 -2.82 19.04
C TYR A 736 44.06 -3.55 19.08
N ASP A 737 43.63 -4.16 17.96
CA ASP A 737 42.40 -4.96 17.92
C ASP A 737 42.50 -6.17 18.89
N LEU A 738 43.67 -6.79 19.03
CA LEU A 738 43.94 -7.88 19.97
C LEU A 738 43.92 -7.44 21.45
N GLU A 739 44.48 -6.27 21.77
CA GLU A 739 44.44 -5.69 23.12
C GLU A 739 42.99 -5.39 23.54
N MET A 740 42.20 -4.81 22.64
CA MET A 740 40.77 -4.54 22.85
C MET A 740 39.96 -5.85 23.02
N LEU A 741 40.24 -6.88 22.23
CA LEU A 741 39.62 -8.21 22.39
C LEU A 741 40.03 -8.91 23.70
N GLY A 742 41.24 -8.66 24.21
CA GLY A 742 41.73 -9.24 25.46
C GLY A 742 41.13 -8.60 26.73
N GLU A 743 41.06 -7.27 26.77
CA GLU A 743 40.59 -6.52 27.95
C GLU A 743 39.05 -6.34 27.97
N ILE A 744 38.43 -6.09 26.81
CA ILE A 744 37.00 -5.72 26.71
C ILE A 744 36.16 -6.85 26.08
N GLY A 745 36.79 -7.78 25.35
CA GLY A 745 36.09 -8.83 24.60
C GLY A 745 35.49 -8.37 23.27
N TYR A 746 35.74 -7.12 22.86
CA TYR A 746 35.21 -6.52 21.64
C TYR A 746 36.19 -5.49 21.03
N CYS A 747 36.24 -5.41 19.70
CA CYS A 747 37.02 -4.40 18.97
C CYS A 747 36.22 -3.78 17.81
N SER A 748 36.66 -2.62 17.31
CA SER A 748 36.00 -1.98 16.16
C SER A 748 36.31 -2.73 14.86
N GLY A 749 35.27 -3.18 14.16
CA GLY A 749 35.41 -4.02 12.98
C GLY A 749 35.65 -5.51 13.29
N ILE A 750 35.21 -5.99 14.46
CA ILE A 750 35.32 -7.39 14.92
C ILE A 750 34.86 -8.41 13.88
N GLU A 751 33.94 -8.06 12.99
CA GLU A 751 33.46 -8.94 11.92
C GLU A 751 34.60 -9.46 11.03
N ASN A 752 35.68 -8.71 10.87
CA ASN A 752 36.87 -9.11 10.09
C ASN A 752 37.65 -10.27 10.72
N TYR A 753 37.38 -10.59 11.99
CA TYR A 753 37.96 -11.74 12.70
C TYR A 753 36.96 -12.90 12.87
N SER A 754 35.74 -12.80 12.32
CA SER A 754 34.64 -13.78 12.51
C SER A 754 35.06 -15.23 12.30
N ARG A 755 35.84 -15.54 11.25
CA ARG A 755 36.37 -16.89 11.01
C ARG A 755 37.14 -17.47 12.22
N HIS A 756 37.98 -16.65 12.88
CA HIS A 756 38.69 -17.09 14.08
C HIS A 756 37.73 -17.27 15.27
N MET A 757 36.73 -16.38 15.42
CA MET A 757 35.72 -16.45 16.48
C MET A 757 34.84 -17.71 16.36
N ASP A 758 34.43 -18.05 15.13
CA ASP A 758 33.70 -19.28 14.79
C ASP A 758 34.57 -20.55 14.89
N ALA A 759 35.91 -20.39 14.98
CA ALA A 759 36.92 -21.43 14.76
C ALA A 759 36.81 -22.16 13.40
N ARG A 760 36.35 -21.44 12.35
CA ARG A 760 36.25 -21.95 10.97
C ARG A 760 37.63 -22.08 10.31
N LEU A 761 37.73 -23.02 9.37
CA LEU A 761 38.90 -23.17 8.51
C LEU A 761 38.99 -22.04 7.46
N PRO A 762 40.19 -21.66 6.98
CA PRO A 762 40.33 -20.72 5.86
C PRO A 762 39.52 -21.13 4.63
N GLY A 763 38.85 -20.19 3.99
CA GLY A 763 37.95 -20.40 2.85
C GLY A 763 36.56 -20.93 3.19
N GLN A 764 36.35 -21.52 4.37
CA GLN A 764 35.09 -22.16 4.75
C GLN A 764 33.90 -21.18 4.70
N THR A 765 32.75 -21.67 4.23
CA THR A 765 31.50 -20.92 4.14
C THR A 765 31.15 -20.21 5.46
N PRO A 766 30.72 -18.94 5.43
CA PRO A 766 30.19 -18.24 6.59
C PRO A 766 28.73 -18.67 6.87
N TRP A 767 28.31 -18.61 8.14
CA TRP A 767 26.91 -18.76 8.52
C TRP A 767 26.11 -17.53 8.08
N THR A 768 24.86 -17.72 7.65
CA THR A 768 23.97 -16.68 7.11
C THR A 768 22.54 -16.87 7.59
N LEU A 769 21.58 -16.02 7.17
CA LEU A 769 20.17 -16.24 7.49
C LEU A 769 19.65 -17.58 6.96
N ILE A 770 20.19 -18.07 5.83
CA ILE A 770 19.75 -19.32 5.22
C ILE A 770 20.05 -20.51 6.15
N ASP A 771 21.16 -20.46 6.89
CA ASP A 771 21.56 -21.49 7.85
C ASP A 771 20.71 -21.50 9.15
N TYR A 772 19.85 -20.48 9.35
CA TYR A 772 18.89 -20.44 10.46
C TYR A 772 17.55 -21.09 10.06
N PHE A 773 17.28 -21.28 8.77
CA PHE A 773 16.12 -22.05 8.31
C PHE A 773 16.37 -23.57 8.46
N PRO A 774 15.32 -24.39 8.65
CA PRO A 774 15.47 -25.84 8.54
C PRO A 774 15.72 -26.25 7.07
N ASP A 775 16.38 -27.41 6.88
CA ASP A 775 16.70 -28.00 5.58
C ASP A 775 15.52 -28.02 4.59
N ASP A 776 14.27 -28.16 5.07
CA ASP A 776 13.09 -28.22 4.22
C ASP A 776 12.42 -26.86 3.96
N PHE A 777 13.08 -25.71 4.14
CA PHE A 777 12.48 -24.42 3.78
C PHE A 777 12.17 -24.26 2.27
N LEU A 778 11.38 -23.25 1.93
CA LEU A 778 11.08 -22.82 0.56
C LEU A 778 11.64 -21.41 0.29
N LEU A 779 12.24 -21.19 -0.88
CA LEU A 779 12.72 -19.87 -1.31
C LEU A 779 11.91 -19.32 -2.48
N PHE A 780 11.25 -18.17 -2.32
CA PHE A 780 10.84 -17.33 -3.45
C PHE A 780 11.93 -16.32 -3.77
N VAL A 781 12.19 -16.09 -5.06
CA VAL A 781 13.06 -14.98 -5.50
C VAL A 781 12.28 -14.09 -6.43
N ASP A 782 11.86 -12.93 -5.93
CA ASP A 782 11.08 -11.97 -6.70
C ASP A 782 11.96 -11.11 -7.61
N GLU A 783 11.41 -10.73 -8.77
CA GLU A 783 12.13 -10.19 -9.93
C GLU A 783 13.47 -10.92 -10.18
N SER A 784 13.41 -12.25 -10.25
CA SER A 784 14.56 -13.18 -10.19
C SER A 784 15.75 -12.78 -11.06
N HIS A 785 15.48 -12.28 -12.26
CA HIS A 785 16.48 -11.93 -13.27
C HIS A 785 17.45 -10.82 -12.79
N ILE A 786 16.99 -9.90 -11.93
CA ILE A 786 17.84 -8.96 -11.20
C ILE A 786 18.38 -9.63 -9.93
N THR A 787 17.51 -10.21 -9.10
CA THR A 787 17.86 -10.64 -7.73
C THR A 787 18.92 -11.76 -7.71
N VAL A 788 18.81 -12.77 -8.59
CA VAL A 788 19.83 -13.83 -8.77
C VAL A 788 21.16 -13.25 -9.24
N SER A 789 21.11 -12.27 -10.17
CA SER A 789 22.30 -11.59 -10.69
C SER A 789 22.99 -10.74 -9.60
N GLN A 790 22.22 -10.11 -8.71
CA GLN A 790 22.71 -9.33 -7.59
C GLN A 790 23.36 -10.22 -6.52
N VAL A 791 22.69 -11.32 -6.12
CA VAL A 791 23.23 -12.36 -5.21
C VAL A 791 24.62 -12.81 -5.67
N ARG A 792 24.75 -13.17 -6.97
CA ARG A 792 26.03 -13.57 -7.58
C ARG A 792 27.11 -12.48 -7.52
N GLY A 793 26.72 -11.20 -7.58
CA GLY A 793 27.64 -10.07 -7.59
C GLY A 793 28.22 -9.68 -6.23
N MET A 794 27.52 -9.97 -5.12
CA MET A 794 27.91 -9.50 -3.78
C MET A 794 29.29 -10.01 -3.35
N HIS A 795 29.57 -11.30 -3.54
CA HIS A 795 30.86 -11.90 -3.16
C HIS A 795 32.03 -11.26 -3.91
N THR A 796 31.95 -11.15 -5.23
CA THR A 796 33.05 -10.61 -6.05
C THR A 796 33.35 -9.15 -5.71
N GLY A 797 32.31 -8.34 -5.45
CA GLY A 797 32.48 -6.95 -5.02
C GLY A 797 33.17 -6.82 -3.66
N ASP A 798 32.75 -7.62 -2.69
CA ASP A 798 33.36 -7.62 -1.35
C ASP A 798 34.81 -8.13 -1.37
N GLN A 799 35.07 -9.24 -2.07
CA GLN A 799 36.39 -9.84 -2.18
C GLN A 799 37.42 -8.88 -2.79
N GLN A 800 37.08 -8.15 -3.86
CA GLN A 800 38.02 -7.19 -4.50
C GLN A 800 38.36 -6.01 -3.59
N ARG A 801 37.36 -5.47 -2.87
CA ARG A 801 37.55 -4.42 -1.85
C ARG A 801 38.48 -4.91 -0.74
N LYS A 802 38.24 -6.11 -0.21
CA LYS A 802 38.99 -6.66 0.92
C LYS A 802 40.39 -7.15 0.55
N LEU A 803 40.59 -7.71 -0.64
CA LEU A 803 41.90 -8.09 -1.14
C LEU A 803 42.84 -6.87 -1.17
N THR A 804 42.33 -5.72 -1.61
CA THR A 804 43.05 -4.44 -1.59
C THR A 804 43.46 -4.02 -0.17
N LEU A 805 42.62 -4.25 0.85
CA LEU A 805 42.98 -4.00 2.26
C LEU A 805 44.07 -4.98 2.75
N VAL A 806 44.02 -6.25 2.35
CA VAL A 806 44.98 -7.30 2.75
C VAL A 806 46.33 -7.15 2.07
N ASP A 807 46.36 -6.73 0.80
CA ASP A 807 47.60 -6.52 0.04
C ASP A 807 48.39 -5.30 0.50
N TYR A 808 47.71 -4.30 1.05
CA TYR A 808 48.31 -3.08 1.59
C TYR A 808 48.34 -3.04 3.14
N GLY A 809 48.13 -4.18 3.81
CA GLY A 809 48.36 -4.34 5.24
C GLY A 809 47.38 -3.59 6.16
N PHE A 810 46.15 -3.34 5.73
CA PHE A 810 45.09 -2.77 6.58
C PHE A 810 44.33 -3.84 7.37
N ARG A 811 44.30 -5.10 6.89
CA ARG A 811 43.64 -6.25 7.52
C ARG A 811 44.40 -7.56 7.24
N LEU A 812 44.17 -8.58 8.07
CA LEU A 812 44.69 -9.94 7.87
C LEU A 812 43.97 -10.66 6.71
N PRO A 813 44.61 -11.67 6.07
CA PRO A 813 43.95 -12.55 5.10
C PRO A 813 42.60 -13.11 5.57
N SER A 814 42.46 -13.46 6.84
CA SER A 814 41.20 -13.90 7.47
C SER A 814 40.01 -12.97 7.27
N ALA A 815 40.23 -11.67 7.02
CA ALA A 815 39.15 -10.73 6.72
C ALA A 815 38.40 -11.07 5.43
N LEU A 816 39.00 -11.85 4.51
CA LEU A 816 38.35 -12.40 3.31
C LEU A 816 37.34 -13.52 3.62
N ASP A 817 37.50 -14.21 4.77
CA ASP A 817 36.61 -15.29 5.22
C ASP A 817 35.39 -14.77 6.01
N ASN A 818 35.38 -13.47 6.30
CA ASN A 818 34.17 -12.67 6.53
C ASN A 818 33.67 -12.16 5.18
N ARG A 819 32.57 -12.71 4.67
CA ARG A 819 32.09 -12.43 3.31
C ARG A 819 30.61 -12.79 3.18
N PRO A 820 29.90 -12.35 2.13
CA PRO A 820 28.68 -13.02 1.72
C PRO A 820 28.98 -14.38 1.05
N LEU A 821 27.95 -15.22 0.92
CA LEU A 821 28.01 -16.49 0.20
C LEU A 821 28.51 -16.31 -1.24
N ARG A 822 29.30 -17.28 -1.71
CA ARG A 822 29.53 -17.51 -3.14
C ARG A 822 28.26 -18.10 -3.76
N PHE A 823 28.08 -17.93 -5.07
CA PHE A 823 26.84 -18.34 -5.72
C PHE A 823 26.60 -19.87 -5.66
N ASP A 824 27.66 -20.66 -5.78
CA ASP A 824 27.65 -22.13 -5.63
C ASP A 824 27.41 -22.59 -4.18
N GLU A 825 27.80 -21.79 -3.19
CA GLU A 825 27.44 -22.04 -1.78
C GLU A 825 25.93 -21.81 -1.61
N PHE A 826 25.41 -20.66 -2.06
CA PHE A 826 23.97 -20.35 -2.08
C PHE A 826 23.16 -21.44 -2.79
N GLU A 827 23.59 -21.93 -3.96
CA GLU A 827 22.98 -23.08 -4.65
C GLU A 827 22.99 -24.38 -3.82
N THR A 828 23.96 -24.55 -2.93
CA THR A 828 24.11 -25.73 -2.05
C THR A 828 23.18 -25.65 -0.84
N HIS A 829 23.04 -24.48 -0.20
CA HIS A 829 22.12 -24.28 0.94
C HIS A 829 20.63 -24.29 0.55
N ILE A 830 20.29 -24.14 -0.73
CA ILE A 830 18.89 -24.09 -1.18
C ILE A 830 18.37 -25.48 -1.51
N HIS A 831 17.29 -25.91 -0.85
CA HIS A 831 16.64 -27.19 -1.11
C HIS A 831 15.54 -27.09 -2.17
N GLN A 832 14.66 -26.09 -2.10
CA GLN A 832 13.66 -25.82 -3.15
C GLN A 832 13.43 -24.31 -3.35
N ILE A 833 13.28 -23.90 -4.62
CA ILE A 833 13.23 -22.48 -5.03
C ILE A 833 12.23 -22.23 -6.18
N VAL A 834 11.46 -21.16 -6.03
CA VAL A 834 10.53 -20.63 -7.04
C VAL A 834 10.97 -19.22 -7.45
N PHE A 835 11.50 -19.09 -8.67
CA PHE A 835 11.82 -17.81 -9.28
C PHE A 835 10.54 -17.10 -9.75
N VAL A 836 10.32 -15.84 -9.38
CA VAL A 836 9.19 -15.03 -9.90
C VAL A 836 9.76 -13.92 -10.77
N SER A 837 9.38 -13.89 -12.05
CA SER A 837 9.92 -12.92 -13.01
C SER A 837 9.13 -12.91 -14.33
N ALA A 838 8.86 -11.73 -14.88
CA ALA A 838 8.29 -11.60 -16.23
C ALA A 838 9.29 -11.96 -17.35
N THR A 839 10.59 -11.97 -17.03
CA THR A 839 11.73 -12.20 -17.93
C THR A 839 12.85 -13.00 -17.25
N PRO A 840 12.64 -14.30 -16.93
CA PRO A 840 13.63 -15.14 -16.25
C PRO A 840 14.96 -15.17 -16.99
N GLY A 841 16.05 -15.08 -16.24
CA GLY A 841 17.41 -15.08 -16.74
C GLY A 841 17.91 -16.47 -17.18
N PRO A 842 19.17 -16.55 -17.68
CA PRO A 842 19.74 -17.80 -18.18
C PRO A 842 19.85 -18.88 -17.11
N TYR A 843 20.11 -18.49 -15.85
CA TYR A 843 20.24 -19.43 -14.74
C TYR A 843 18.90 -20.10 -14.44
N GLU A 844 17.85 -19.31 -14.24
CA GLU A 844 16.51 -19.81 -13.92
C GLU A 844 15.98 -20.73 -15.03
N ARG A 845 16.17 -20.35 -16.30
CA ARG A 845 15.76 -21.15 -17.46
C ARG A 845 16.55 -22.45 -17.66
N GLN A 846 17.81 -22.50 -17.22
CA GLN A 846 18.64 -23.69 -17.32
C GLN A 846 18.34 -24.70 -16.22
N HIS A 847 18.01 -24.23 -15.00
CA HIS A 847 17.88 -25.08 -13.83
C HIS A 847 16.43 -25.44 -13.49
N SER A 848 15.44 -24.62 -13.88
CA SER A 848 14.03 -24.89 -13.58
C SER A 848 13.50 -26.14 -14.28
N GLU A 849 13.02 -27.08 -13.47
CA GLU A 849 12.39 -28.33 -13.90
C GLU A 849 11.00 -28.08 -14.50
N GLN A 850 10.33 -27.01 -14.06
CA GLN A 850 9.16 -26.45 -14.75
C GLN A 850 9.18 -24.92 -14.80
N ILE A 851 8.65 -24.38 -15.91
CA ILE A 851 8.32 -22.96 -16.07
C ILE A 851 6.80 -22.86 -16.22
N VAL A 852 6.19 -22.08 -15.33
CA VAL A 852 4.74 -21.95 -15.16
C VAL A 852 4.32 -20.56 -15.62
N GLU A 853 3.56 -20.50 -16.72
CA GLU A 853 3.19 -19.25 -17.36
C GLU A 853 1.96 -18.60 -16.73
N GLN A 854 2.08 -17.31 -16.38
CA GLN A 854 1.00 -16.42 -15.95
C GLN A 854 1.03 -15.15 -16.81
N ILE A 855 0.72 -15.31 -18.10
CA ILE A 855 0.91 -14.32 -19.17
C ILE A 855 -0.39 -13.66 -19.66
N ILE A 856 -1.55 -14.06 -19.13
CA ILE A 856 -2.84 -13.47 -19.45
C ILE A 856 -3.13 -12.27 -18.54
N ARG A 857 -3.07 -11.05 -19.09
CA ARG A 857 -3.43 -9.82 -18.35
C ARG A 857 -4.95 -9.75 -18.12
N PRO A 858 -5.44 -9.47 -16.89
CA PRO A 858 -6.88 -9.31 -16.61
C PRO A 858 -7.58 -8.22 -17.45
N THR A 859 -6.84 -7.20 -17.90
CA THR A 859 -7.31 -6.13 -18.79
C THR A 859 -7.53 -6.54 -20.24
N GLY A 860 -7.03 -7.72 -20.63
CA GLY A 860 -6.90 -8.16 -22.01
C GLY A 860 -5.75 -7.51 -22.78
N LEU A 861 -4.89 -6.70 -22.15
CA LEU A 861 -3.76 -6.07 -22.85
C LEU A 861 -2.76 -7.09 -23.38
N VAL A 862 -2.32 -6.84 -24.62
CA VAL A 862 -1.46 -7.71 -25.41
C VAL A 862 -0.05 -7.14 -25.51
N ASP A 863 0.95 -8.02 -25.52
CA ASP A 863 2.35 -7.64 -25.76
C ASP A 863 2.48 -6.88 -27.11
N PRO A 864 3.31 -5.84 -27.20
CA PRO A 864 3.25 -4.83 -28.26
C PRO A 864 3.74 -5.35 -29.63
N MET A 865 3.47 -4.59 -30.69
CA MET A 865 3.98 -4.91 -32.04
C MET A 865 5.41 -4.37 -32.21
N ILE A 866 6.34 -5.22 -32.68
CA ILE A 866 7.74 -4.86 -32.93
C ILE A 866 7.97 -4.68 -34.43
N THR A 867 8.67 -3.62 -34.81
CA THR A 867 9.13 -3.33 -36.18
C THR A 867 10.64 -3.13 -36.20
N ILE A 868 11.34 -3.66 -37.21
CA ILE A 868 12.77 -3.41 -37.42
C ILE A 868 12.95 -2.38 -38.53
N LYS A 869 13.87 -1.42 -38.35
CA LYS A 869 14.25 -0.40 -39.35
C LYS A 869 15.79 -0.32 -39.44
N PRO A 870 16.40 0.03 -40.59
CA PRO A 870 17.86 0.17 -40.73
C PRO A 870 18.42 1.31 -39.87
N THR A 871 19.73 1.27 -39.56
CA THR A 871 20.40 2.35 -38.81
C THR A 871 20.58 3.61 -39.67
N LYS A 872 20.69 3.45 -40.99
CA LYS A 872 20.84 4.56 -41.94
C LYS A 872 19.60 5.45 -41.95
N GLY A 873 19.73 6.65 -41.37
CA GLY A 873 18.62 7.59 -41.19
C GLY A 873 17.79 7.34 -39.93
N GLN A 874 18.29 6.54 -38.97
CA GLN A 874 17.55 6.20 -37.75
C GLN A 874 17.09 7.41 -36.94
N VAL A 875 17.87 8.50 -36.94
CA VAL A 875 17.53 9.74 -36.21
C VAL A 875 16.40 10.50 -36.90
N ASP A 876 16.44 10.64 -38.24
CA ASP A 876 15.38 11.32 -39.01
C ASP A 876 14.05 10.55 -38.91
N ASP A 877 14.11 9.22 -39.01
CA ASP A 877 12.94 8.36 -38.84
C ASP A 877 12.41 8.39 -37.40
N LEU A 878 13.29 8.37 -36.39
CA LEU A 878 12.90 8.51 -34.99
C LEU A 878 12.21 9.85 -34.72
N VAL A 879 12.74 10.97 -35.22
CA VAL A 879 12.11 12.29 -35.17
C VAL A 879 10.72 12.25 -35.83
N GLY A 880 10.59 11.58 -36.97
CA GLY A 880 9.31 11.36 -37.65
C GLY A 880 8.31 10.52 -36.83
N GLU A 881 8.74 9.42 -36.21
CA GLU A 881 7.89 8.55 -35.39
C GLU A 881 7.49 9.18 -34.06
N VAL A 882 8.41 9.92 -33.44
CA VAL A 882 8.15 10.73 -32.24
C VAL A 882 7.14 11.82 -32.55
N ARG A 883 7.29 12.59 -33.64
CA ARG A 883 6.32 13.62 -34.03
C ARG A 883 4.90 13.05 -34.19
N LYS A 884 4.75 11.87 -34.81
CA LYS A 884 3.45 11.15 -34.87
C LYS A 884 2.88 10.77 -33.48
N ARG A 885 3.72 10.60 -32.44
CA ARG A 885 3.26 10.34 -31.06
C ARG A 885 2.89 11.64 -30.34
N VAL A 886 3.69 12.70 -30.53
CA VAL A 886 3.41 14.06 -30.02
C VAL A 886 2.08 14.59 -30.58
N GLU A 887 1.83 14.43 -31.89
CA GLU A 887 0.56 14.75 -32.56
C GLU A 887 -0.65 14.02 -31.94
N LYS A 888 -0.45 12.81 -31.42
CA LYS A 888 -1.46 12.03 -30.69
C LYS A 888 -1.52 12.33 -29.18
N GLY A 889 -0.66 13.21 -28.67
CA GLY A 889 -0.51 13.47 -27.22
C GLY A 889 0.08 12.30 -26.42
N GLN A 890 0.69 11.32 -27.09
CA GLN A 890 1.33 10.14 -26.50
C GLN A 890 2.80 10.43 -26.11
N ARG A 891 3.46 9.49 -25.43
CA ARG A 891 4.88 9.57 -25.07
C ARG A 891 5.73 8.52 -25.80
N ALA A 892 7.02 8.79 -25.88
CA ALA A 892 8.02 7.85 -26.35
C ALA A 892 9.16 7.65 -25.32
N LEU A 893 9.67 6.43 -25.23
CA LEU A 893 10.95 6.14 -24.59
C LEU A 893 11.97 5.78 -25.66
N VAL A 894 13.18 6.33 -25.56
CA VAL A 894 14.30 5.99 -26.45
C VAL A 894 15.41 5.37 -25.61
N THR A 895 15.90 4.20 -25.99
CA THR A 895 17.07 3.58 -25.34
C THR A 895 18.31 3.70 -26.23
N THR A 896 19.37 4.33 -25.72
CA THR A 896 20.69 4.41 -26.36
C THR A 896 21.64 3.36 -25.76
N LEU A 897 22.95 3.44 -26.06
CA LEU A 897 23.98 2.56 -25.50
C LEU A 897 24.92 3.26 -24.49
N THR A 898 25.00 4.59 -24.52
CA THR A 898 25.96 5.34 -23.69
C THR A 898 25.33 6.63 -23.14
N LYS A 899 25.88 7.12 -22.02
CA LYS A 899 25.48 8.41 -21.40
C LYS A 899 25.56 9.54 -22.42
N ARG A 900 26.71 9.69 -23.06
CA ARG A 900 26.92 10.71 -24.10
C ARG A 900 25.92 10.61 -25.25
N MET A 901 25.59 9.41 -25.75
CA MET A 901 24.57 9.27 -26.79
C MET A 901 23.16 9.62 -26.29
N ALA A 902 22.87 9.47 -25.00
CA ALA A 902 21.59 9.92 -24.44
C ALA A 902 21.53 11.45 -24.31
N GLU A 903 22.65 12.08 -23.95
CA GLU A 903 22.82 13.54 -23.88
C GLU A 903 22.79 14.17 -25.29
N ASP A 904 23.72 13.78 -26.17
CA ASP A 904 23.85 14.26 -27.56
C ASP A 904 22.51 14.12 -28.33
N LEU A 905 21.75 13.02 -28.13
CA LEU A 905 20.44 12.82 -28.76
C LEU A 905 19.32 13.63 -28.10
N ALA A 906 19.31 13.76 -26.76
CA ALA A 906 18.33 14.59 -26.08
C ALA A 906 18.47 16.06 -26.47
N ASP A 907 19.70 16.54 -26.67
CA ASP A 907 19.97 17.91 -27.10
C ASP A 907 19.62 18.11 -28.59
N TYR A 908 19.96 17.17 -29.48
CA TYR A 908 19.49 17.21 -30.87
C TYR A 908 17.94 17.19 -30.98
N LEU A 909 17.26 16.43 -30.13
CA LEU A 909 15.79 16.44 -30.08
C LEU A 909 15.24 17.80 -29.61
N LYS A 910 15.90 18.49 -28.67
CA LYS A 910 15.56 19.86 -28.27
C LYS A 910 15.77 20.85 -29.42
N GLU A 911 16.89 20.78 -30.15
CA GLU A 911 17.14 21.60 -31.36
C GLU A 911 16.04 21.40 -32.42
N MET A 912 15.54 20.16 -32.56
CA MET A 912 14.42 19.82 -33.46
C MET A 912 13.02 20.16 -32.89
N GLY A 913 12.95 20.87 -31.77
CA GLY A 913 11.72 21.36 -31.13
C GLY A 913 10.94 20.34 -30.31
N ILE A 914 11.55 19.21 -29.93
CA ILE A 914 10.91 18.11 -29.19
C ILE A 914 11.30 18.18 -27.72
N ARG A 915 10.31 18.26 -26.83
CA ARG A 915 10.53 18.42 -25.39
C ARG A 915 11.09 17.11 -24.81
N THR A 916 12.37 17.14 -24.43
CA THR A 916 13.14 15.91 -24.18
C THR A 916 14.01 16.04 -22.94
N HIS A 917 14.08 14.96 -22.14
CA HIS A 917 15.08 14.80 -21.08
C HIS A 917 15.87 13.50 -21.26
N TYR A 918 17.04 13.39 -20.63
CA TYR A 918 17.81 12.14 -20.57
C TYR A 918 17.68 11.44 -19.20
N LEU A 919 18.03 10.15 -19.13
CA LEU A 919 18.08 9.39 -17.87
C LEU A 919 19.29 8.42 -17.83
N HIS A 920 20.25 8.67 -16.95
CA HIS A 920 21.51 7.92 -16.85
C HIS A 920 21.87 7.53 -15.40
N ALA A 921 23.03 6.89 -15.20
CA ALA A 921 23.44 6.34 -13.90
C ALA A 921 23.60 7.39 -12.80
N ASP A 922 24.11 8.58 -13.11
CA ASP A 922 24.52 9.58 -12.10
C ASP A 922 23.40 10.50 -11.58
N ILE A 923 22.15 10.29 -12.00
CA ILE A 923 20.96 11.06 -11.55
C ILE A 923 20.52 10.54 -10.18
N ASP A 924 20.06 11.38 -9.26
CA ASP A 924 19.58 10.89 -7.96
C ASP A 924 18.29 10.04 -8.11
N THR A 925 18.05 9.09 -7.22
CA THR A 925 16.83 8.26 -7.24
C THR A 925 15.55 9.10 -7.17
N ILE A 926 15.55 10.17 -6.37
CA ILE A 926 14.44 11.12 -6.27
C ILE A 926 14.28 11.87 -7.61
N GLU A 927 15.38 12.35 -8.19
CA GLU A 927 15.41 13.09 -9.44
C GLU A 927 14.96 12.24 -10.66
N ARG A 928 15.25 10.92 -10.67
CA ARG A 928 14.68 9.98 -11.67
C ARG A 928 13.15 9.94 -11.60
N ILE A 929 12.60 9.89 -10.40
CA ILE A 929 11.15 9.85 -10.18
C ILE A 929 10.52 11.17 -10.66
N GLU A 930 11.20 12.30 -10.46
CA GLU A 930 10.79 13.60 -11.02
C GLU A 930 10.79 13.59 -12.55
N ILE A 931 11.87 13.17 -13.20
CA ILE A 931 11.98 13.13 -14.67
C ILE A 931 10.91 12.22 -15.30
N LEU A 932 10.64 11.05 -14.68
CA LEU A 932 9.63 10.11 -15.17
C LEU A 932 8.20 10.59 -14.89
N ARG A 933 7.94 11.28 -13.78
CA ARG A 933 6.69 12.01 -13.54
C ARG A 933 6.48 13.10 -14.61
N ASP A 934 7.52 13.85 -14.94
CA ASP A 934 7.47 15.00 -15.83
C ASP A 934 7.35 14.60 -17.32
N LEU A 935 7.89 13.43 -17.70
CA LEU A 935 7.55 12.73 -18.95
C LEU A 935 6.05 12.44 -19.02
N ARG A 936 5.49 11.79 -18.01
CA ARG A 936 4.07 11.43 -18.00
C ARG A 936 3.19 12.69 -18.10
N LEU A 937 3.50 13.73 -17.30
CA LEU A 937 2.85 15.05 -17.36
C LEU A 937 2.84 15.66 -18.77
N GLY A 938 3.79 15.31 -19.62
CA GLY A 938 4.01 16.01 -20.87
C GLY A 938 4.69 17.36 -20.66
N VAL A 939 5.53 17.48 -19.62
CA VAL A 939 6.63 18.46 -19.61
C VAL A 939 7.66 18.03 -20.65
N TYR A 940 7.96 16.72 -20.68
CA TYR A 940 8.70 16.07 -21.75
C TYR A 940 7.77 15.14 -22.54
N ASP A 941 7.95 15.09 -23.86
CA ASP A 941 7.31 14.12 -24.75
C ASP A 941 8.13 12.82 -24.87
N VAL A 942 9.45 12.94 -24.66
CA VAL A 942 10.44 11.88 -24.82
C VAL A 942 11.39 11.84 -23.63
N VAL A 943 11.72 10.64 -23.15
CA VAL A 943 12.90 10.40 -22.31
C VAL A 943 13.89 9.50 -23.03
N VAL A 944 15.14 9.95 -23.09
CA VAL A 944 16.26 9.23 -23.70
C VAL A 944 17.10 8.59 -22.60
N GLY A 945 16.97 7.28 -22.40
CA GLY A 945 17.67 6.55 -21.34
C GLY A 945 18.76 5.62 -21.87
N ILE A 946 19.70 5.25 -20.98
CA ILE A 946 20.60 4.11 -21.23
C ILE A 946 19.89 2.81 -20.83
N ASN A 947 19.35 2.79 -19.61
CA ASN A 947 18.77 1.61 -18.97
C ASN A 947 17.54 2.02 -18.16
N LEU A 948 16.37 2.00 -18.81
CA LEU A 948 15.05 2.37 -18.24
C LEU A 948 14.37 1.19 -17.53
N LEU A 949 15.15 0.27 -16.96
CA LEU A 949 14.66 -0.98 -16.37
C LEU A 949 14.62 -0.99 -14.85
N ARG A 950 15.19 0.02 -14.17
CA ARG A 950 15.41 0.00 -12.72
C ARG A 950 14.17 0.22 -11.88
N GLU A 951 13.25 1.08 -12.31
CA GLU A 951 12.06 1.41 -11.54
C GLU A 951 10.85 0.53 -11.94
N GLY A 952 10.07 0.09 -10.96
CA GLY A 952 8.75 -0.53 -11.15
C GLY A 952 7.66 0.43 -11.67
N LEU A 953 8.05 1.59 -12.23
CA LEU A 953 7.15 2.63 -12.68
C LEU A 953 6.30 2.19 -13.89
N ASP A 954 5.00 2.30 -13.71
CA ASP A 954 3.99 2.17 -14.75
C ASP A 954 3.91 3.48 -15.56
N LEU A 955 4.06 3.37 -16.88
CA LEU A 955 4.13 4.48 -17.84
C LEU A 955 3.10 4.25 -18.97
N PRO A 956 1.78 4.22 -18.69
CA PRO A 956 0.78 3.83 -19.69
C PRO A 956 0.64 4.83 -20.84
N GLU A 957 1.18 6.04 -20.72
CA GLU A 957 1.22 7.06 -21.77
C GLU A 957 2.23 6.74 -22.89
N VAL A 958 3.12 5.77 -22.68
CA VAL A 958 4.17 5.38 -23.62
C VAL A 958 3.60 4.46 -24.72
N SER A 959 3.35 5.02 -25.89
CA SER A 959 2.89 4.26 -27.07
C SER A 959 4.02 3.76 -27.96
N LEU A 960 5.22 4.33 -27.80
CA LEU A 960 6.41 4.01 -28.59
C LEU A 960 7.61 3.76 -27.67
N VAL A 961 8.26 2.62 -27.86
CA VAL A 961 9.61 2.37 -27.36
C VAL A 961 10.56 2.22 -28.54
N ALA A 962 11.56 3.10 -28.65
CA ALA A 962 12.56 3.09 -29.70
C ALA A 962 13.90 2.59 -29.17
N VAL A 963 14.39 1.49 -29.74
CA VAL A 963 15.66 0.87 -29.40
C VAL A 963 16.68 1.23 -30.48
N LEU A 964 17.51 2.23 -30.21
CA LEU A 964 18.63 2.56 -31.09
C LEU A 964 19.75 1.52 -30.96
N ASP A 965 20.44 1.28 -32.07
CA ASP A 965 21.58 0.35 -32.15
C ASP A 965 21.23 -1.04 -31.56
N ALA A 966 20.04 -1.56 -31.94
CA ALA A 966 19.47 -2.78 -31.37
C ALA A 966 20.28 -4.05 -31.70
N ASP A 967 21.10 -4.02 -32.76
CA ASP A 967 21.99 -5.10 -33.16
C ASP A 967 23.38 -5.08 -32.51
N LYS A 968 23.64 -4.12 -31.61
CA LYS A 968 24.87 -4.08 -30.82
C LYS A 968 24.70 -4.93 -29.56
N GLU A 969 24.90 -6.24 -29.70
CA GLU A 969 24.79 -7.18 -28.57
C GLU A 969 25.70 -6.80 -27.39
N GLY A 970 25.18 -7.06 -26.18
CA GLY A 970 25.75 -6.63 -24.92
C GLY A 970 24.64 -6.54 -23.87
N PHE A 971 24.95 -6.18 -22.62
CA PHE A 971 23.99 -6.18 -21.51
C PHE A 971 22.67 -5.44 -21.85
N LEU A 972 22.77 -4.23 -22.43
CA LEU A 972 21.65 -3.36 -22.77
C LEU A 972 20.80 -3.85 -23.97
N ARG A 973 21.25 -4.86 -24.71
CA ARG A 973 20.58 -5.44 -25.90
C ARG A 973 20.49 -6.97 -25.85
N SER A 974 20.67 -7.54 -24.66
CA SER A 974 20.43 -8.96 -24.38
C SER A 974 18.94 -9.32 -24.53
N GLU A 975 18.62 -10.60 -24.74
CA GLU A 975 17.24 -11.09 -24.83
C GLU A 975 16.36 -10.57 -23.67
N THR A 976 16.85 -10.69 -22.43
CA THR A 976 16.14 -10.23 -21.23
C THR A 976 15.92 -8.72 -21.24
N SER A 977 16.97 -7.93 -21.46
CA SER A 977 16.84 -6.46 -21.51
C SER A 977 15.90 -6.01 -22.62
N LEU A 978 15.95 -6.64 -23.80
CA LEU A 978 15.04 -6.33 -24.91
C LEU A 978 13.59 -6.65 -24.54
N ILE A 979 13.27 -7.81 -23.97
CA ILE A 979 11.89 -8.16 -23.56
C ILE A 979 11.37 -7.19 -22.48
N GLN A 980 12.21 -6.73 -21.55
CA GLN A 980 11.79 -5.74 -20.56
C GLN A 980 11.58 -4.34 -21.15
N ILE A 981 12.45 -3.91 -22.07
CA ILE A 981 12.31 -2.65 -22.82
C ILE A 981 11.01 -2.68 -23.64
N ILE A 982 10.75 -3.78 -24.35
CA ILE A 982 9.48 -4.08 -25.04
C ILE A 982 8.29 -3.98 -24.06
N GLY A 983 8.43 -4.58 -22.87
CA GLY A 983 7.41 -4.58 -21.82
C GLY A 983 6.92 -3.20 -21.39
N ARG A 984 7.73 -2.14 -21.52
CA ARG A 984 7.30 -0.76 -21.22
C ARG A 984 6.24 -0.23 -22.19
N ALA A 985 6.13 -0.76 -23.41
CA ALA A 985 5.04 -0.45 -24.34
C ALA A 985 3.79 -1.35 -24.15
N ALA A 986 3.88 -2.44 -23.37
CA ALA A 986 2.80 -3.43 -23.22
C ALA A 986 1.59 -2.94 -22.39
N ARG A 987 1.68 -1.76 -21.77
CA ARG A 987 0.62 -1.15 -20.97
C ARG A 987 -0.26 -0.16 -21.77
N HIS A 988 0.17 0.24 -22.97
CA HIS A 988 -0.58 1.12 -23.89
C HIS A 988 -1.27 0.32 -25.02
N ILE A 989 -2.49 0.72 -25.42
CA ILE A 989 -3.30 -0.04 -26.40
C ILE A 989 -2.75 -0.01 -27.83
N GLU A 990 -2.15 1.11 -28.26
CA GLU A 990 -1.37 1.19 -29.50
C GLU A 990 0.13 0.92 -29.25
N GLY A 991 0.47 0.10 -28.25
CA GLY A 991 1.86 -0.20 -27.87
C GLY A 991 2.69 -0.71 -29.06
N THR A 992 3.73 0.05 -29.42
CA THR A 992 4.64 -0.22 -30.54
C THR A 992 6.10 -0.13 -30.11
N VAL A 993 6.94 -0.99 -30.67
CA VAL A 993 8.39 -1.00 -30.47
C VAL A 993 9.08 -0.90 -31.83
N ILE A 994 10.08 -0.03 -31.93
CA ILE A 994 10.92 0.09 -33.12
C ILE A 994 12.36 -0.25 -32.73
N MET A 995 12.94 -1.24 -33.41
CA MET A 995 14.36 -1.60 -33.27
C MET A 995 15.13 -1.09 -34.47
N TYR A 996 16.08 -0.19 -34.25
CA TYR A 996 16.97 0.31 -35.31
C TYR A 996 18.24 -0.55 -35.37
N ALA A 997 18.39 -1.27 -36.47
CA ALA A 997 19.40 -2.31 -36.67
C ALA A 997 19.54 -2.64 -38.16
N ASP A 998 20.76 -2.92 -38.61
CA ASP A 998 21.03 -3.39 -39.97
C ASP A 998 21.08 -4.93 -40.07
N THR A 999 21.18 -5.61 -38.92
CA THR A 999 21.17 -7.07 -38.80
C THR A 999 20.21 -7.53 -37.69
N VAL A 1000 19.62 -8.72 -37.80
CA VAL A 1000 18.82 -9.30 -36.71
C VAL A 1000 19.73 -10.22 -35.89
N THR A 1001 20.05 -9.81 -34.67
CA THR A 1001 20.90 -10.59 -33.76
C THR A 1001 20.12 -11.74 -33.12
N ARG A 1002 20.83 -12.67 -32.47
CA ARG A 1002 20.21 -13.74 -31.70
C ARG A 1002 19.33 -13.18 -30.58
N SER A 1003 19.80 -12.15 -29.88
CA SER A 1003 19.04 -11.50 -28.80
C SER A 1003 17.76 -10.84 -29.31
N MET A 1004 17.82 -10.17 -30.47
CA MET A 1004 16.63 -9.60 -31.12
C MET A 1004 15.65 -10.70 -31.56
N ASP A 1005 16.11 -11.71 -32.28
CA ASP A 1005 15.29 -12.82 -32.79
C ASP A 1005 14.54 -13.55 -31.67
N ALA A 1006 15.22 -13.85 -30.55
CA ALA A 1006 14.62 -14.46 -29.38
C ALA A 1006 13.56 -13.56 -28.71
N ALA A 1007 13.88 -12.27 -28.48
CA ALA A 1007 12.95 -11.32 -27.88
C ALA A 1007 11.71 -11.08 -28.75
N ILE A 1008 11.88 -10.99 -30.07
CA ILE A 1008 10.78 -10.84 -31.03
C ILE A 1008 9.87 -12.07 -31.04
N LYS A 1009 10.44 -13.28 -31.10
CA LYS A 1009 9.68 -14.53 -31.09
C LYS A 1009 8.89 -14.72 -29.80
N GLU A 1010 9.49 -14.42 -28.65
CA GLU A 1010 8.81 -14.55 -27.36
C GLU A 1010 7.67 -13.52 -27.19
N THR A 1011 7.91 -12.26 -27.58
CA THR A 1011 6.88 -11.22 -27.57
C THR A 1011 5.71 -11.60 -28.49
N GLN A 1012 6.00 -12.09 -29.70
CA GLN A 1012 4.98 -12.52 -30.65
C GLN A 1012 4.21 -13.76 -30.13
N ARG A 1013 4.89 -14.74 -29.51
CA ARG A 1013 4.25 -15.90 -28.87
C ARG A 1013 3.28 -15.48 -27.77
N ARG A 1014 3.72 -14.59 -26.86
CA ARG A 1014 2.86 -14.03 -25.79
C ARG A 1014 1.66 -13.32 -26.39
N ARG A 1015 1.89 -12.42 -27.35
CA ARG A 1015 0.86 -11.67 -28.08
C ARG A 1015 -0.17 -12.61 -28.73
N ASP A 1016 0.27 -13.68 -29.39
CA ASP A 1016 -0.63 -14.64 -30.03
C ASP A 1016 -1.43 -15.48 -29.04
N ILE A 1017 -0.83 -15.91 -27.91
CA ILE A 1017 -1.55 -16.61 -26.83
C ILE A 1017 -2.59 -15.69 -26.20
N GLN A 1018 -2.23 -14.43 -25.90
CA GLN A 1018 -3.14 -13.43 -25.35
C GLN A 1018 -4.27 -13.09 -26.35
N ILE A 1019 -3.98 -12.90 -27.64
CA ILE A 1019 -5.00 -12.70 -28.68
C ILE A 1019 -5.91 -13.93 -28.81
N ALA A 1020 -5.36 -15.14 -28.75
CA ALA A 1020 -6.15 -16.38 -28.81
C ALA A 1020 -6.99 -16.60 -27.55
N HIS A 1021 -6.52 -16.18 -26.38
CA HIS A 1021 -7.29 -16.16 -25.13
C HIS A 1021 -8.43 -15.12 -25.23
N ASN A 1022 -8.10 -13.88 -25.61
CA ASN A 1022 -9.05 -12.79 -25.78
C ASN A 1022 -10.17 -13.16 -26.77
N LYS A 1023 -9.84 -13.80 -27.90
CA LYS A 1023 -10.82 -14.32 -28.87
C LYS A 1023 -11.69 -15.45 -28.29
N ARG A 1024 -11.10 -16.39 -27.54
CA ARG A 1024 -11.87 -17.50 -26.91
C ARG A 1024 -12.82 -17.01 -25.81
N ASN A 1025 -12.42 -15.98 -25.06
CA ASN A 1025 -13.17 -15.46 -23.91
C ASN A 1025 -13.90 -14.14 -24.17
N ASN A 1026 -13.94 -13.67 -25.43
CA ASN A 1026 -14.55 -12.41 -25.87
C ASN A 1026 -14.08 -11.16 -25.09
N ILE A 1027 -12.79 -11.10 -24.76
CA ILE A 1027 -12.16 -9.96 -24.06
C ILE A 1027 -11.66 -8.94 -25.09
N VAL A 1028 -12.01 -7.67 -24.88
CA VAL A 1028 -11.50 -6.54 -25.66
C VAL A 1028 -10.39 -5.85 -24.85
N PRO A 1029 -9.15 -5.72 -25.40
CA PRO A 1029 -8.07 -4.99 -24.75
C PRO A 1029 -8.45 -3.52 -24.50
N VAL A 1030 -8.09 -2.98 -23.35
CA VAL A 1030 -8.20 -1.55 -23.02
C VAL A 1030 -6.88 -1.11 -22.39
N GLY A 1031 -6.34 0.03 -22.83
CA GLY A 1031 -5.15 0.63 -22.24
C GLY A 1031 -5.38 1.02 -20.79
N ILE A 1032 -4.41 0.72 -19.92
CA ILE A 1032 -4.41 1.22 -18.54
C ILE A 1032 -4.43 2.76 -18.62
N SER A 1033 -5.22 3.42 -17.77
CA SER A 1033 -5.12 4.85 -17.58
C SER A 1033 -4.61 5.13 -16.16
N LYS A 1034 -3.44 5.74 -16.09
CA LYS A 1034 -2.86 6.33 -14.89
C LYS A 1034 -2.61 7.78 -15.29
N GLN A 1035 -3.28 8.74 -14.66
CA GLN A 1035 -3.10 10.18 -14.95
C GLN A 1035 -1.89 10.74 -14.19
N VAL A 1036 -1.69 12.05 -14.24
CA VAL A 1036 -0.48 12.72 -13.72
C VAL A 1036 -0.84 14.11 -13.21
N ARG A 1037 -0.29 14.50 -12.05
CA ARG A 1037 -0.69 15.70 -11.29
C ARG A 1037 -0.05 16.99 -11.81
N ASP A 1038 -0.64 17.65 -12.79
CA ASP A 1038 -0.26 19.03 -13.12
C ASP A 1038 -0.79 20.00 -12.03
N LEU A 1039 0.12 20.71 -11.36
CA LEU A 1039 -0.18 21.65 -10.28
C LEU A 1039 -0.45 23.10 -10.76
N THR A 1040 -0.14 23.39 -12.02
CA THR A 1040 0.22 24.75 -12.47
C THR A 1040 -0.92 25.78 -12.43
N ASP A 1041 -2.17 25.33 -12.58
CA ASP A 1041 -3.34 26.21 -12.73
C ASP A 1041 -3.86 26.83 -11.42
N ARG A 1042 -3.54 26.26 -10.24
CA ARG A 1042 -4.15 26.71 -8.97
C ARG A 1042 -3.46 27.92 -8.34
N LEU A 1043 -2.14 28.01 -8.44
CA LEU A 1043 -1.35 29.04 -7.73
C LEU A 1043 -1.46 30.43 -8.36
N ARG A 1044 -1.88 30.53 -9.63
CA ARG A 1044 -2.06 31.81 -10.36
C ARG A 1044 -3.22 32.69 -9.83
N LYS A 1045 -3.85 32.31 -8.71
CA LYS A 1045 -4.90 33.05 -7.99
C LYS A 1045 -4.58 33.33 -6.52
N ALA A 1046 -3.39 32.96 -6.03
CA ALA A 1046 -2.98 33.16 -4.64
C ALA A 1046 -1.98 34.32 -4.45
N ALA A 1047 -1.50 34.93 -5.54
CA ALA A 1047 -0.46 35.96 -5.53
C ALA A 1047 -0.95 37.38 -5.14
N GLU A 1048 -2.03 37.49 -4.36
CA GLU A 1048 -2.69 38.76 -4.02
C GLU A 1048 -2.81 38.99 -2.49
N GLU A 1049 -1.78 38.73 -1.67
CA GLU A 1049 -1.61 39.41 -0.37
C GLU A 1049 -0.16 39.43 0.16
N ARG A 1050 0.30 40.62 0.57
CA ARG A 1050 1.70 41.13 0.65
C ARG A 1050 2.65 40.55 1.73
N GLY A 1051 3.95 40.75 1.50
CA GLY A 1051 4.98 41.02 2.53
C GLY A 1051 6.21 41.77 1.96
N ASP A 1052 6.73 42.79 2.65
CA ASP A 1052 7.90 43.58 2.22
C ASP A 1052 9.22 43.07 2.85
N TYR A 1053 10.37 43.30 2.18
CA TYR A 1053 11.69 42.81 2.61
C TYR A 1053 12.80 43.90 2.60
N VAL A 1054 13.87 43.65 3.36
CA VAL A 1054 15.06 44.51 3.45
C VAL A 1054 16.32 43.66 3.27
N VAL A 1055 17.23 44.07 2.38
CA VAL A 1055 18.54 43.43 2.16
C VAL A 1055 19.61 44.50 2.05
N ASN A 1056 20.79 44.28 2.66
CA ASN A 1056 21.97 45.16 2.60
C ASN A 1056 21.67 46.66 2.82
N GLY A 1057 20.82 46.98 3.81
CA GLY A 1057 20.52 48.35 4.22
C GLY A 1057 19.64 49.16 3.25
N LYS A 1058 19.06 48.52 2.22
CA LYS A 1058 18.05 49.13 1.34
C LYS A 1058 16.71 48.41 1.50
N SER A 1059 15.65 49.19 1.67
CA SER A 1059 14.26 48.70 1.61
C SER A 1059 13.89 48.42 0.16
N VAL A 1060 13.28 47.25 -0.11
CA VAL A 1060 12.80 46.89 -1.45
C VAL A 1060 11.31 46.57 -1.33
N THR A 1061 10.46 47.44 -1.88
CA THR A 1061 9.02 47.32 -1.77
C THR A 1061 8.42 46.43 -2.87
N ALA A 1062 7.52 45.53 -2.48
CA ALA A 1062 6.82 44.61 -3.39
C ALA A 1062 5.64 45.32 -4.10
N GLY A 1063 5.96 46.18 -5.08
CA GLY A 1063 4.95 46.84 -5.92
C GLY A 1063 4.37 45.91 -7.01
N PRO A 1064 3.12 46.10 -7.49
CA PRO A 1064 2.47 45.25 -8.51
C PRO A 1064 3.07 45.30 -9.93
N SER A 1065 4.28 45.84 -10.09
CA SER A 1065 4.96 46.08 -11.36
C SER A 1065 6.35 45.44 -11.29
N GLY A 1066 6.48 44.20 -11.75
CA GLY A 1066 7.70 43.38 -11.59
C GLY A 1066 8.94 43.99 -12.23
N GLY A 1067 9.79 44.64 -11.42
CA GLY A 1067 10.88 45.49 -11.91
C GLY A 1067 12.09 45.63 -10.96
N VAL A 1068 12.50 44.55 -10.30
CA VAL A 1068 13.80 44.47 -9.57
C VAL A 1068 14.48 43.10 -9.73
N ILE A 1069 13.72 41.99 -9.72
CA ILE A 1069 14.26 40.61 -9.78
C ILE A 1069 15.06 40.32 -11.07
N ARG A 1070 14.88 41.14 -12.12
CA ARG A 1070 15.42 40.94 -13.47
C ARG A 1070 16.88 41.36 -13.69
N GLU A 1071 17.59 41.81 -12.65
CA GLU A 1071 18.97 42.33 -12.76
C GLU A 1071 20.04 41.46 -12.05
N LEU A 1072 19.67 40.30 -11.49
CA LEU A 1072 20.61 39.38 -10.86
C LEU A 1072 21.32 38.47 -11.89
N PRO A 1073 22.66 38.30 -11.82
CA PRO A 1073 23.39 37.35 -12.67
C PRO A 1073 22.92 35.90 -12.49
N ARG A 1074 22.96 35.11 -13.59
CA ARG A 1074 22.48 33.72 -13.61
C ARG A 1074 23.14 32.84 -12.53
N ASP A 1075 24.43 33.02 -12.28
CA ASP A 1075 25.18 32.24 -11.27
C ASP A 1075 24.75 32.58 -9.84
N GLU A 1076 24.35 33.83 -9.58
CA GLU A 1076 23.79 34.25 -8.28
C GLU A 1076 22.36 33.72 -8.10
N LEU A 1077 21.55 33.67 -9.16
CA LEU A 1077 20.23 33.05 -9.16
C LEU A 1077 20.30 31.54 -8.89
N VAL A 1078 21.21 30.81 -9.54
CA VAL A 1078 21.47 29.38 -9.27
C VAL A 1078 21.86 29.14 -7.81
N LYS A 1079 22.72 30.00 -7.26
CA LYS A 1079 23.15 29.92 -5.85
C LYS A 1079 22.00 30.20 -4.88
N LEU A 1080 21.22 31.25 -5.13
CA LEU A 1080 20.06 31.63 -4.33
C LEU A 1080 19.00 30.52 -4.31
N VAL A 1081 18.70 29.90 -5.46
CA VAL A 1081 17.82 28.73 -5.55
C VAL A 1081 18.32 27.59 -4.65
N LYS A 1082 19.63 27.28 -4.69
CA LYS A 1082 20.23 26.20 -3.90
C LYS A 1082 20.22 26.48 -2.39
N ASP A 1083 20.45 27.73 -1.99
CA ASP A 1083 20.40 28.15 -0.57
C ASP A 1083 18.96 28.19 -0.03
N LEU A 1084 17.97 28.54 -0.86
CA LEU A 1084 16.54 28.44 -0.52
C LEU A 1084 16.09 26.97 -0.43
N GLU A 1085 16.53 26.09 -1.35
CA GLU A 1085 16.23 24.66 -1.31
C GLU A 1085 16.74 23.98 -0.03
N LYS A 1086 17.92 24.39 0.45
CA LYS A 1086 18.45 23.93 1.74
C LYS A 1086 17.58 24.38 2.92
N GLN A 1087 17.14 25.64 2.93
CA GLN A 1087 16.25 26.17 3.96
C GLN A 1087 14.87 25.51 3.92
N MET A 1088 14.33 25.24 2.72
CA MET A 1088 13.06 24.54 2.51
C MET A 1088 13.10 23.13 3.10
N LYS A 1089 14.17 22.37 2.82
CA LYS A 1089 14.36 21.01 3.35
C LYS A 1089 14.57 21.00 4.87
N GLN A 1090 15.22 22.02 5.43
CA GLN A 1090 15.39 22.16 6.87
C GLN A 1090 14.03 22.47 7.56
N ALA A 1091 13.31 23.48 7.08
CA ALA A 1091 11.96 23.81 7.58
C ALA A 1091 10.97 22.62 7.49
N ALA A 1092 11.11 21.76 6.47
CA ALA A 1092 10.31 20.54 6.37
C ALA A 1092 10.70 19.45 7.40
N LYS A 1093 11.98 19.35 7.79
CA LYS A 1093 12.43 18.48 8.89
C LYS A 1093 11.99 19.01 10.26
N ASP A 1094 12.03 20.33 10.44
CA ASP A 1094 11.65 21.01 11.69
C ASP A 1094 10.12 21.19 11.83
N LEU A 1095 9.33 20.54 10.97
CA LEU A 1095 7.86 20.58 10.90
C LEU A 1095 7.25 21.98 10.63
N GLU A 1096 8.06 22.97 10.25
CA GLU A 1096 7.66 24.32 9.84
C GLU A 1096 7.08 24.34 8.41
N PHE A 1097 6.06 23.53 8.12
CA PHE A 1097 5.56 23.27 6.76
C PHE A 1097 5.11 24.54 5.99
N GLU A 1098 4.59 25.56 6.67
CA GLU A 1098 4.20 26.84 6.06
C GLU A 1098 5.41 27.61 5.49
N LYS A 1099 6.51 27.59 6.25
CA LYS A 1099 7.80 28.20 5.88
C LYS A 1099 8.47 27.42 4.74
N ALA A 1100 8.41 26.09 4.80
CA ALA A 1100 8.83 25.24 3.69
C ALA A 1100 8.03 25.52 2.40
N ALA A 1101 6.70 25.69 2.50
CA ALA A 1101 5.87 26.06 1.35
C ALA A 1101 6.22 27.45 0.77
N SER A 1102 6.45 28.46 1.62
CA SER A 1102 6.88 29.79 1.17
C SER A 1102 8.23 29.75 0.42
N LEU A 1103 9.20 28.99 0.95
CA LEU A 1103 10.52 28.83 0.32
C LEU A 1103 10.43 28.06 -1.00
N ARG A 1104 9.62 26.99 -1.07
CA ARG A 1104 9.32 26.23 -2.30
C ARG A 1104 8.81 27.14 -3.42
N ASP A 1105 7.87 28.02 -3.11
CA ASP A 1105 7.20 28.83 -4.13
C ASP A 1105 8.15 29.92 -4.68
N GLN A 1106 9.04 30.46 -3.84
CA GLN A 1106 10.15 31.32 -4.28
C GLN A 1106 11.13 30.59 -5.21
N ILE A 1107 11.51 29.34 -4.88
CA ILE A 1107 12.37 28.49 -5.74
C ILE A 1107 11.73 28.27 -7.12
N VAL A 1108 10.44 27.99 -7.17
CA VAL A 1108 9.70 27.76 -8.43
C VAL A 1108 9.64 29.03 -9.29
N GLU A 1109 9.50 30.22 -8.69
CA GLU A 1109 9.50 31.48 -9.43
C GLU A 1109 10.89 31.81 -9.99
N LEU A 1110 11.95 31.67 -9.19
CA LEU A 1110 13.34 31.85 -9.64
C LEU A 1110 13.72 30.88 -10.77
N ARG A 1111 13.39 29.59 -10.63
CA ARG A 1111 13.60 28.56 -11.67
C ARG A 1111 12.85 28.88 -12.96
N LYS A 1112 11.65 29.49 -12.90
CA LYS A 1112 10.89 29.94 -14.09
C LYS A 1112 11.55 31.12 -14.80
N THR A 1113 12.05 32.10 -14.06
CA THR A 1113 12.80 33.24 -14.64
C THR A 1113 14.04 32.73 -15.41
N MET A 1114 14.80 31.80 -14.82
CA MET A 1114 15.95 31.15 -15.46
C MET A 1114 15.65 30.34 -16.74
N ALA A 1115 14.38 30.05 -17.02
CA ALA A 1115 13.90 29.29 -18.18
C ALA A 1115 13.19 30.15 -19.24
N LEU A 1116 13.02 31.46 -18.99
CA LEU A 1116 12.42 32.42 -19.92
C LEU A 1116 13.45 33.29 -20.65
N ASP A 1117 14.66 33.41 -20.10
CA ASP A 1117 15.80 34.12 -20.69
C ASP A 1117 16.83 33.14 -21.30
N ALA A 1118 16.34 32.05 -21.93
CA ALA A 1118 17.13 30.93 -22.48
C ALA A 1118 16.72 30.58 -23.93
#